data_AF-A0A9E6R908-F1
#
_entry.id   AF-A0A9E6R908-F1
#
_cell.length_a   1.000
_cell.length_b   1.000
_cell.length_c   1.000
_cell.angle_alpha   90.00
_cell.angle_beta   90.00
_cell.angle_gamma   90.00
#
_symmetry.space_group_name_H-M   'P 1'
#
loop_
_entity.id
_entity.type
_entity.pdbx_description
1 polymer ?
#
loop_
_entity_poly.entity_id
_entity_poly.type
_entity_poly.pdbx_seq_one_letter_code
_entity_poly.pdbx_strand_id
1 'polypeptide(L)'
;MTATAWDTSCPDWERRIRERDSLVPSLPLIVSEADRALRIFCRLRVPDVEGTPTYGELCDAWVLDIVRAVFGSYDPSIRRRMIREFFLLIPKKNGKSSIAAALMVTAAIMNRRPEAELLLIAPTKKIADIAYKQAAGIIRLDTELRKLFHPQTHQRTITHRVTGAALIIKAADTDVITGSKATFILVDETHVFAKKPKAADVFVEIRGALAARSEGFMIQITTQSKEPPAGVFKSELANARDVRDGKLKLPLLPILYELPRDLTVENGWKDPATWSMVNPNLGRSVDEAFLTDELTKAEREGASALALLASQHFNVEIGLGLRTDGWVGAEFWLKRADPSITLETLLERCEVATVGIDGGGRDDLYGICVLGRERETKNWLAWSFATCHEIVLERRKSIASTLRDFESAKELLILSDEVDDVPFAVEIIQRVKDAGILAQVGVDPAGIGELVDALAEIEVTQENKLLGGIRQGADMMNAIKTAERKLASGKLLHCGSGLFRWCVENVKIEPLATMIRATKVNAGDAKIDVAMALFDAVRPCRSTQSRSRSGPSTSVVASGCFEADRVGILDVFLGRASAPASRPRRAGPRADAGQFISLDDERLREFLSLGTMTPSGVSVTTEKAMKVPAVFRSVSLIAYSVGMLPLHLMEESTKKKAKAHPLFKLLHREPNNYQSAFDFRTLLQRWALTEGNGYAIVVRSPTDKRKILRLIPVNPKHMKPVQQKDWSVIYRHTPSDRGARDYDASEILHIRGMTDDGINGVSLVKQAADAIALAISADLAVGRLFKNGSFSNIYLAAPEGLSDEAFDRLRSDWDSYYSGADNAGRSPIFEEGVEPKSMAPSAKDAQSNETRGRQVEEIARIFGTPRPLLMMDDTSWGSGIDVLGQFFVRYGLNPWFEAWQQAISRTLLVDEDKDLFSPKFNPGGLLRGSMQQQGEFFAKALGAGGHQPWMHWDEVRDVFDLPVRERPENAMMGHNGGPPLNDN
;
A
#
# COMPACT_ATOMS: atom_id res chain seq x y z
N MET A 1 -12.22 10.63 46.37
CA MET A 1 -13.39 10.52 45.47
C MET A 1 -13.38 9.15 44.85
N THR A 2 -14.42 8.35 45.08
CA THR A 2 -14.53 6.95 44.62
C THR A 2 -14.63 6.87 43.10
N ALA A 3 -14.13 5.77 42.50
CA ALA A 3 -14.08 5.53 41.06
C ALA A 3 -15.46 5.51 40.35
N THR A 4 -16.56 5.56 41.10
CA THR A 4 -17.95 5.60 40.61
C THR A 4 -18.35 6.92 39.94
N ALA A 5 -17.56 7.99 40.04
CA ALA A 5 -17.97 9.31 39.57
C ALA A 5 -17.81 9.55 38.05
N TRP A 6 -16.92 8.82 37.36
CA TRP A 6 -16.57 9.05 35.94
C TRP A 6 -17.17 7.99 35.00
N ASP A 7 -18.47 7.72 35.13
CA ASP A 7 -19.16 6.79 34.24
C ASP A 7 -19.49 7.48 32.90
N THR A 8 -18.93 6.96 31.80
CA THR A 8 -19.13 7.49 30.44
C THR A 8 -20.23 6.76 29.66
N SER A 9 -20.93 5.81 30.29
CA SER A 9 -22.07 5.15 29.66
C SER A 9 -23.25 6.12 29.48
N CYS A 10 -24.03 5.88 28.43
CA CYS A 10 -25.25 6.61 28.11
C CYS A 10 -26.33 5.60 27.69
N PRO A 11 -26.86 4.77 28.62
CA PRO A 11 -27.84 3.74 28.29
C PRO A 11 -29.17 4.34 27.80
N ASP A 12 -29.46 5.61 28.11
CA ASP A 12 -30.64 6.35 27.65
C ASP A 12 -30.45 7.03 26.28
N TRP A 13 -29.39 6.71 25.54
CA TRP A 13 -29.03 7.38 24.28
C TRP A 13 -30.16 7.37 23.23
N GLU A 14 -30.97 6.31 23.15
CA GLU A 14 -32.08 6.23 22.17
C GLU A 14 -33.14 7.31 22.43
N ARG A 15 -33.47 7.56 23.70
CA ARG A 15 -34.35 8.68 24.09
C ARG A 15 -33.70 10.00 23.70
N ARG A 16 -32.42 10.18 24.05
CA ARG A 16 -31.72 11.45 23.81
C ARG A 16 -31.62 11.80 22.33
N ILE A 17 -31.34 10.83 21.48
CA ILE A 17 -31.29 11.02 20.03
C ILE A 17 -32.65 11.45 19.46
N ARG A 18 -33.75 10.86 19.95
CA ARG A 18 -35.11 11.23 19.54
C ARG A 18 -35.50 12.64 19.98
N GLU A 19 -35.10 13.02 21.20
CA GLU A 19 -35.40 14.33 21.81
C GLU A 19 -34.37 15.42 21.44
N ARG A 20 -33.30 15.05 20.71
CA ARG A 20 -32.13 15.90 20.41
C ARG A 20 -31.41 16.43 21.65
N ASP A 21 -31.43 15.65 22.73
CA ASP A 21 -30.62 15.89 23.92
C ASP A 21 -29.13 15.57 23.66
N SER A 22 -28.26 16.10 24.51
CA SER A 22 -26.82 15.85 24.45
C SER A 22 -26.48 14.38 24.67
N LEU A 23 -25.66 13.79 23.80
CA LEU A 23 -25.14 12.42 23.95
C LEU A 23 -23.96 12.33 24.91
N VAL A 24 -23.54 13.46 25.50
CA VAL A 24 -22.58 13.47 26.59
C VAL A 24 -23.35 13.23 27.90
N PRO A 25 -23.04 12.16 28.67
CA PRO A 25 -23.68 11.92 29.95
C PRO A 25 -23.27 13.01 30.96
N SER A 26 -23.99 13.09 32.09
CA SER A 26 -23.62 14.02 33.16
C SER A 26 -22.31 13.56 33.80
N LEU A 27 -21.24 14.29 33.53
CA LEU A 27 -19.89 13.96 34.00
C LEU A 27 -19.44 14.98 35.06
N PRO A 28 -18.65 14.57 36.07
CA PRO A 28 -18.12 15.46 37.10
C PRO A 28 -16.94 16.29 36.56
N LEU A 29 -17.21 17.10 35.54
CA LEU A 29 -16.21 17.90 34.85
C LEU A 29 -15.59 18.93 35.79
N ILE A 30 -14.29 19.18 35.60
CA ILE A 30 -13.59 20.29 36.22
C ILE A 30 -14.05 21.58 35.53
N VAL A 31 -15.10 22.19 36.08
CA VAL A 31 -15.84 23.32 35.49
C VAL A 31 -14.91 24.46 35.07
N SER A 32 -13.91 24.79 35.88
CA SER A 32 -12.97 25.88 35.57
C SER A 32 -12.15 25.63 34.29
N GLU A 33 -11.71 24.39 34.05
CA GLU A 33 -10.95 24.03 32.85
C GLU A 33 -11.89 23.85 31.64
N ALA A 34 -13.07 23.25 31.85
CA ALA A 34 -14.10 23.11 30.82
C ALA A 34 -14.53 24.48 30.27
N ASP A 35 -14.85 25.43 31.15
CA ASP A 35 -15.33 26.76 30.78
C ASP A 35 -14.22 27.59 30.13
N ARG A 36 -12.97 27.42 30.59
CA ARG A 36 -11.82 28.09 29.97
C ARG A 36 -11.62 27.62 28.53
N ALA A 37 -11.62 26.32 28.30
CA ALA A 37 -11.49 25.76 26.96
C ALA A 37 -12.67 26.14 26.07
N LEU A 38 -13.89 26.10 26.61
CA LEU A 38 -15.09 26.51 25.89
C LEU A 38 -15.02 27.98 25.45
N ARG A 39 -14.59 28.89 26.33
CA ARG A 39 -14.40 30.30 25.97
C ARG A 39 -13.35 30.49 24.86
N ILE A 40 -12.28 29.70 24.87
CA ILE A 40 -11.27 29.75 23.81
C ILE A 40 -11.89 29.25 22.50
N PHE A 41 -12.47 28.05 22.52
CA PHE A 41 -13.09 27.41 21.36
C PHE A 41 -14.13 28.31 20.71
N CYS A 42 -15.07 28.85 21.50
CA CYS A 42 -16.14 29.70 21.00
C CYS A 42 -15.64 31.02 20.37
N ARG A 43 -14.43 31.48 20.69
CA ARG A 43 -13.83 32.70 20.10
C ARG A 43 -13.02 32.44 18.84
N LEU A 44 -12.66 31.18 18.57
CA LEU A 44 -11.99 30.82 17.32
C LEU A 44 -12.92 31.15 16.15
N ARG A 45 -12.34 31.59 15.02
CA ARG A 45 -13.09 31.89 13.80
C ARG A 45 -12.97 30.75 12.79
N VAL A 46 -14.07 30.46 12.10
CA VAL A 46 -14.15 29.43 11.06
C VAL A 46 -13.62 30.01 9.74
N PRO A 47 -12.51 29.49 9.16
CA PRO A 47 -11.83 30.15 8.06
C PRO A 47 -12.41 29.90 6.66
N ASP A 48 -13.25 28.89 6.50
CA ASP A 48 -13.85 28.49 5.21
C ASP A 48 -15.33 28.86 5.08
N VAL A 49 -15.85 29.68 5.99
CA VAL A 49 -17.21 30.22 5.96
C VAL A 49 -17.17 31.72 5.71
N GLU A 50 -18.03 32.20 4.81
CA GLU A 50 -18.14 33.61 4.49
C GLU A 50 -18.43 34.45 5.75
N GLY A 51 -17.79 35.62 5.85
CA GLY A 51 -17.84 36.46 7.06
C GLY A 51 -16.99 35.94 8.24
N THR A 52 -16.45 34.72 8.16
CA THR A 52 -15.60 34.09 9.18
C THR A 52 -16.21 34.16 10.60
N PRO A 53 -17.44 33.65 10.80
CA PRO A 53 -18.08 33.65 12.10
C PRO A 53 -17.27 32.84 13.11
N THR A 54 -17.55 33.06 14.38
CA THR A 54 -16.93 32.30 15.46
C THR A 54 -17.55 30.91 15.59
N TYR A 55 -16.78 29.95 16.11
CA TYR A 55 -17.33 28.62 16.42
C TYR A 55 -18.45 28.70 17.46
N GLY A 56 -18.46 29.73 18.33
CA GLY A 56 -19.56 29.96 19.29
C GLY A 56 -20.87 30.40 18.64
N GLU A 57 -20.81 31.09 17.50
CA GLU A 57 -22.00 31.48 16.72
C GLU A 57 -22.52 30.33 15.85
N LEU A 58 -21.60 29.49 15.35
CA LEU A 58 -21.91 28.46 14.35
C LEU A 58 -22.27 27.09 14.96
N CYS A 59 -21.58 26.67 16.02
CA CYS A 59 -21.74 25.34 16.61
C CYS A 59 -22.92 25.24 17.58
N ASP A 60 -23.64 24.13 17.49
CA ASP A 60 -24.72 23.80 18.43
C ASP A 60 -24.19 23.17 19.73
N ALA A 61 -25.09 23.06 20.72
CA ALA A 61 -24.80 22.58 22.07
C ALA A 61 -24.00 21.26 22.09
N TRP A 62 -24.28 20.34 21.17
CA TRP A 62 -23.60 19.05 21.10
C TRP A 62 -22.07 19.18 20.91
N VAL A 63 -21.60 20.15 20.11
CA VAL A 63 -20.15 20.41 19.95
C VAL A 63 -19.60 21.04 21.22
N LEU A 64 -20.34 21.95 21.84
CA LEU A 64 -19.92 22.65 23.05
C LEU A 64 -19.77 21.68 24.24
N ASP A 65 -20.67 20.70 24.33
CA ASP A 65 -20.61 19.63 25.34
C ASP A 65 -19.41 18.71 25.12
N ILE A 66 -19.06 18.41 23.86
CA ILE A 66 -17.82 17.69 23.53
C ILE A 66 -16.60 18.47 24.00
N VAL A 67 -16.53 19.77 23.70
CA VAL A 67 -15.41 20.63 24.13
C VAL A 67 -15.30 20.61 25.65
N ARG A 68 -16.42 20.76 26.37
CA ARG A 68 -16.43 20.68 27.83
C ARG A 68 -15.97 19.33 28.35
N ALA A 69 -16.42 18.22 27.78
CA ALA A 69 -16.02 16.88 28.20
C ALA A 69 -14.53 16.61 27.92
N VAL A 70 -14.04 17.00 26.74
CA VAL A 70 -12.64 16.84 26.35
C VAL A 70 -11.73 17.61 27.28
N PHE A 71 -12.00 18.88 27.60
CA PHE A 71 -11.07 19.69 28.40
C PHE A 71 -11.36 19.64 29.91
N GLY A 72 -12.61 19.44 30.31
CA GLY A 72 -13.04 19.31 31.70
C GLY A 72 -12.73 17.96 32.34
N SER A 73 -12.32 16.96 31.56
CA SER A 73 -11.88 15.66 32.09
C SER A 73 -10.45 15.64 32.62
N TYR A 74 -9.73 16.76 32.56
CA TYR A 74 -8.38 16.91 33.10
C TYR A 74 -8.40 17.65 34.43
N ASP A 75 -7.77 17.05 35.45
CA ASP A 75 -7.56 17.67 36.74
C ASP A 75 -6.13 18.25 36.83
N PRO A 76 -5.97 19.58 36.87
CA PRO A 76 -4.66 20.23 36.98
C PRO A 76 -3.94 19.98 38.30
N SER A 77 -4.67 19.68 39.39
CA SER A 77 -4.09 19.52 40.73
C SER A 77 -3.26 18.24 40.83
N ILE A 78 -3.77 17.15 40.26
CA ILE A 78 -3.10 15.85 40.20
C ILE A 78 -2.45 15.57 38.84
N ARG A 79 -2.55 16.51 37.88
CA ARG A 79 -2.01 16.44 36.52
C ARG A 79 -2.43 15.16 35.77
N ARG A 80 -3.69 14.77 35.93
CA ARG A 80 -4.22 13.53 35.39
C ARG A 80 -5.57 13.74 34.73
N ARG A 81 -5.76 13.07 33.60
CA ARG A 81 -7.02 12.99 32.87
C ARG A 81 -7.80 11.73 33.25
N MET A 82 -9.11 11.91 33.36
CA MET A 82 -10.07 10.87 33.75
C MET A 82 -10.65 10.14 32.52
N ILE A 83 -10.92 10.86 31.43
CA ILE A 83 -11.34 10.30 30.14
C ILE A 83 -10.20 10.44 29.15
N ARG A 84 -9.64 9.33 28.68
CA ARG A 84 -8.43 9.33 27.82
C ARG A 84 -8.76 9.20 26.35
N GLU A 85 -9.87 8.57 26.02
CA GLU A 85 -10.28 8.32 24.65
C GLU A 85 -11.67 8.91 24.39
N PHE A 86 -11.88 9.43 23.19
CA PHE A 86 -13.17 9.94 22.72
C PHE A 86 -13.43 9.34 21.35
N PHE A 87 -14.61 8.75 21.14
CA PHE A 87 -14.98 8.15 19.85
C PHE A 87 -16.24 8.83 19.33
N LEU A 88 -16.10 9.58 18.24
CA LEU A 88 -17.16 10.39 17.65
C LEU A 88 -17.55 9.77 16.30
N LEU A 89 -18.76 9.20 16.22
CA LEU A 89 -19.36 8.71 14.99
C LEU A 89 -20.42 9.69 14.52
N ILE A 90 -20.10 10.51 13.51
CA ILE A 90 -20.95 11.62 13.04
C ILE A 90 -21.02 11.57 11.50
N PRO A 91 -22.20 11.70 10.85
CA PRO A 91 -22.32 11.58 9.39
C PRO A 91 -21.58 12.69 8.62
N LYS A 92 -21.39 12.51 7.30
CA LYS A 92 -20.75 13.51 6.43
C LYS A 92 -21.49 14.83 6.47
N LYS A 93 -20.79 15.91 6.08
CA LYS A 93 -21.30 17.29 6.03
C LYS A 93 -21.65 17.94 7.38
N ASN A 94 -21.55 17.24 8.51
CA ASN A 94 -21.68 17.81 9.86
C ASN A 94 -20.41 18.54 10.39
N GLY A 95 -19.52 19.02 9.51
CA GLY A 95 -18.37 19.87 9.92
C GLY A 95 -17.22 19.19 10.68
N LYS A 96 -17.13 17.85 10.69
CA LYS A 96 -16.13 17.06 11.44
C LYS A 96 -14.69 17.59 11.34
N SER A 97 -14.15 17.76 10.13
CA SER A 97 -12.74 18.18 9.97
C SER A 97 -12.48 19.61 10.48
N SER A 98 -13.47 20.51 10.35
CA SER A 98 -13.38 21.87 10.92
C SER A 98 -13.43 21.84 12.44
N ILE A 99 -14.26 20.99 13.03
CA ILE A 99 -14.32 20.78 14.50
C ILE A 99 -13.03 20.14 15.01
N ALA A 100 -12.50 19.12 14.31
CA ALA A 100 -11.25 18.44 14.65
C ALA A 100 -10.07 19.41 14.71
N ALA A 101 -9.93 20.28 13.71
CA ALA A 101 -8.91 21.31 13.68
C ALA A 101 -9.04 22.30 14.85
N ALA A 102 -10.25 22.78 15.14
CA ALA A 102 -10.50 23.71 16.25
C ALA A 102 -10.26 23.09 17.63
N LEU A 103 -10.61 21.81 17.83
CA LEU A 103 -10.29 21.06 19.05
C LEU A 103 -8.78 20.99 19.26
N MET A 104 -8.01 20.66 18.22
CA MET A 104 -6.55 20.56 18.32
C MET A 104 -5.86 21.92 18.50
N VAL A 105 -6.37 22.99 17.88
CA VAL A 105 -5.89 24.36 18.15
C VAL A 105 -6.20 24.77 19.59
N THR A 106 -7.40 24.46 20.09
CA THR A 106 -7.77 24.71 21.49
C THR A 106 -6.86 23.93 22.45
N ALA A 107 -6.55 22.68 22.13
CA ALA A 107 -5.59 21.88 22.89
C ALA A 107 -4.19 22.48 22.87
N ALA A 108 -3.72 23.00 21.73
CA ALA A 108 -2.43 23.68 21.63
C ALA A 108 -2.37 24.96 22.47
N ILE A 109 -3.47 25.71 22.59
CA ILE A 109 -3.59 26.92 23.42
C ILE A 109 -3.67 26.55 24.92
N MET A 110 -4.42 25.51 25.27
CA MET A 110 -4.60 25.06 26.66
C MET A 110 -3.37 24.31 27.20
N ASN A 111 -2.50 23.82 26.32
CA ASN A 111 -1.34 23.02 26.67
C ASN A 111 -0.35 23.80 27.57
N ARG A 112 0.07 23.14 28.66
CA ARG A 112 1.09 23.66 29.60
C ARG A 112 2.42 22.92 29.52
N ARG A 113 2.49 21.81 28.77
CA ARG A 113 3.72 21.01 28.63
C ARG A 113 4.66 21.71 27.64
N PRO A 114 5.92 21.99 28.03
CA PRO A 114 6.95 22.45 27.10
C PRO A 114 7.22 21.40 26.02
N GLU A 115 7.41 21.85 24.79
CA GLU A 115 7.75 21.01 23.62
C GLU A 115 6.77 19.84 23.41
N ALA A 116 5.50 20.02 23.80
CA ALA A 116 4.48 19.00 23.60
C ALA A 116 4.24 18.76 22.11
N GLU A 117 4.24 17.49 21.69
CA GLU A 117 3.83 17.10 20.36
C GLU A 117 2.31 16.82 20.34
N LEU A 118 1.59 17.51 19.47
CA LEU A 118 0.18 17.32 19.17
C LEU A 118 0.08 16.75 17.75
N LEU A 119 -0.64 15.65 17.59
CA LEU A 119 -0.69 14.93 16.32
C LEU A 119 -2.12 14.83 15.80
N LEU A 120 -2.36 15.30 14.58
CA LEU A 120 -3.60 15.03 13.83
C LEU A 120 -3.25 14.09 12.67
N ILE A 121 -3.80 12.88 12.70
CA ILE A 121 -3.59 11.82 11.72
C ILE A 121 -4.78 11.78 10.79
N ALA A 122 -4.54 11.97 9.50
CA ALA A 122 -5.55 11.84 8.45
C ALA A 122 -5.18 10.69 7.50
N PRO A 123 -6.13 9.95 6.90
CA PRO A 123 -5.83 8.75 6.14
C PRO A 123 -5.08 9.02 4.82
N THR A 124 -5.22 10.23 4.26
CA THR A 124 -4.62 10.65 2.99
C THR A 124 -3.99 12.04 3.09
N LYS A 125 -3.05 12.34 2.18
CA LYS A 125 -2.43 13.66 2.07
C LYS A 125 -3.46 14.77 1.88
N LYS A 126 -4.47 14.55 1.03
CA LYS A 126 -5.52 15.53 0.74
C LYS A 126 -6.30 15.92 2.00
N ILE A 127 -6.66 14.93 2.84
CA ILE A 127 -7.40 15.18 4.08
C ILE A 127 -6.51 15.88 5.11
N ALA A 128 -5.24 15.47 5.22
CA ALA A 128 -4.25 16.17 6.05
C ALA A 128 -4.08 17.65 5.65
N ASP A 129 -4.04 17.94 4.34
CA ASP A 129 -3.90 19.30 3.83
C ASP A 129 -5.15 20.16 4.12
N ILE A 130 -6.35 19.56 4.08
CA ILE A 130 -7.61 20.22 4.48
C ILE A 130 -7.56 20.56 5.97
N ALA A 131 -7.24 19.59 6.84
CA ALA A 131 -7.14 19.81 8.28
C ALA A 131 -6.09 20.88 8.64
N TYR A 132 -4.94 20.89 7.95
CA TYR A 132 -3.92 21.93 8.13
C TYR A 132 -4.39 23.31 7.67
N LYS A 133 -5.08 23.41 6.53
CA LYS A 133 -5.65 24.67 6.07
C LYS A 133 -6.65 25.24 7.09
N GLN A 134 -7.48 24.38 7.70
CA GLN A 134 -8.40 24.78 8.76
C GLN A 134 -7.63 25.30 10.00
N ALA A 135 -6.72 24.49 10.56
CA ALA A 135 -5.98 24.86 11.77
C ALA A 135 -5.12 26.12 11.58
N ALA A 136 -4.39 26.22 10.47
CA ALA A 136 -3.60 27.41 10.13
C ALA A 136 -4.49 28.62 9.81
N GLY A 137 -5.66 28.40 9.21
CA GLY A 137 -6.67 29.42 8.95
C GLY A 137 -7.19 30.08 10.23
N ILE A 138 -7.57 29.26 11.23
CA ILE A 138 -7.99 29.73 12.56
C ILE A 138 -6.94 30.68 13.16
N ILE A 139 -5.66 30.28 13.13
CA ILE A 139 -4.56 31.08 13.68
C ILE A 139 -4.33 32.35 12.86
N ARG A 140 -4.47 32.28 11.54
CA ARG A 140 -4.33 33.45 10.68
C ARG A 140 -5.47 34.43 10.86
N LEU A 141 -6.65 34.04 11.32
CA LEU A 141 -7.74 35.02 11.49
C LEU A 141 -7.63 35.85 12.77
N ASP A 142 -6.84 35.42 13.74
CA ASP A 142 -6.68 36.11 15.03
C ASP A 142 -5.28 36.75 15.17
N THR A 143 -5.24 38.05 15.46
CA THR A 143 -4.00 38.83 15.54
C THR A 143 -3.09 38.41 16.70
N GLU A 144 -3.65 37.93 17.81
CA GLU A 144 -2.89 37.45 18.96
C GLU A 144 -2.38 36.02 18.74
N LEU A 145 -3.20 35.15 18.15
CA LEU A 145 -2.75 33.79 17.79
C LEU A 145 -1.61 33.82 16.77
N ARG A 146 -1.59 34.77 15.81
CA ARG A 146 -0.46 34.96 14.88
C ARG A 146 0.86 35.28 15.59
N LYS A 147 0.81 35.97 16.74
CA LYS A 147 2.01 36.27 17.53
C LYS A 147 2.48 35.06 18.31
N LEU A 148 1.54 34.24 18.79
CA LEU A 148 1.82 33.05 19.61
C LEU A 148 2.21 31.82 18.80
N PHE A 149 1.73 31.69 17.57
CA PHE A 149 1.95 30.50 16.74
C PHE A 149 2.68 30.81 15.43
N HIS A 150 3.45 29.83 14.96
CA HIS A 150 4.15 29.87 13.69
C HIS A 150 3.69 28.71 12.79
N PRO A 151 2.78 28.96 11.83
CA PRO A 151 2.36 27.96 10.85
C PRO A 151 3.42 27.73 9.77
N GLN A 152 3.86 26.49 9.59
CA GLN A 152 4.87 26.04 8.62
C GLN A 152 4.21 25.11 7.58
N THR A 153 3.83 25.67 6.43
CA THR A 153 2.97 24.99 5.44
C THR A 153 3.61 23.78 4.79
N HIS A 154 4.90 23.83 4.48
CA HIS A 154 5.64 22.73 3.84
C HIS A 154 5.71 21.48 4.73
N GLN A 155 5.82 21.67 6.05
CA GLN A 155 5.86 20.61 7.06
C GLN A 155 4.48 20.27 7.64
N ARG A 156 3.43 21.05 7.32
CA ARG A 156 2.10 20.96 7.95
C ARG A 156 2.17 20.96 9.48
N THR A 157 3.02 21.83 10.01
CA THR A 157 3.31 21.96 11.43
C THR A 157 2.99 23.37 11.91
N ILE A 158 2.42 23.51 13.10
CA ILE A 158 2.11 24.78 13.73
C ILE A 158 2.79 24.80 15.10
N THR A 159 3.78 25.67 15.25
CA THR A 159 4.62 25.72 16.45
C THR A 159 4.20 26.86 17.38
N HIS A 160 3.98 26.58 18.65
CA HIS A 160 3.73 27.57 19.70
C HIS A 160 5.06 28.21 20.13
N ARG A 161 5.23 29.51 19.93
CA ARG A 161 6.52 30.21 20.11
C ARG A 161 7.02 30.26 21.55
N VAL A 162 6.11 30.29 22.54
CA VAL A 162 6.47 30.34 23.97
C VAL A 162 6.78 28.95 24.55
N THR A 163 5.90 27.97 24.36
CA THR A 163 6.06 26.64 24.95
C THR A 163 6.91 25.70 24.10
N GLY A 164 7.15 26.01 22.83
CA GLY A 164 7.79 25.11 21.87
C GLY A 164 6.90 23.95 21.41
N ALA A 165 5.64 23.87 21.88
CA ALA A 165 4.72 22.81 21.49
C ALA A 165 4.39 22.86 19.99
N ALA A 166 4.26 21.71 19.34
CA ALA A 166 4.03 21.62 17.90
C ALA A 166 2.78 20.80 17.59
N LEU A 167 1.83 21.40 16.87
CA LEU A 167 0.72 20.70 16.23
C LEU A 167 1.15 20.24 14.84
N ILE A 168 1.34 18.94 14.69
CA ILE A 168 1.82 18.29 13.48
C ILE A 168 0.63 17.56 12.84
N ILE A 169 0.39 17.82 11.56
CA ILE A 169 -0.70 17.20 10.81
C ILE A 169 -0.09 16.23 9.79
N LYS A 170 -0.26 14.93 10.05
CA LYS A 170 0.35 13.87 9.25
C LYS A 170 -0.72 13.15 8.42
N ALA A 171 -0.36 12.89 7.17
CA ALA A 171 -1.03 11.84 6.42
C ALA A 171 -0.54 10.50 6.96
N ALA A 172 -1.45 9.55 7.14
CA ALA A 172 -1.14 8.23 7.58
C ALA A 172 -0.30 7.52 6.52
N ASP A 173 1.00 7.48 6.74
CA ASP A 173 1.90 6.51 6.15
C ASP A 173 2.49 5.75 7.32
N THR A 174 2.38 4.42 7.31
CA THR A 174 2.53 3.58 8.50
C THR A 174 3.92 3.70 9.13
N ASP A 175 4.93 4.08 8.35
CA ASP A 175 6.30 4.24 8.84
C ASP A 175 6.53 5.61 9.52
N VAL A 176 5.66 6.61 9.27
CA VAL A 176 5.81 8.00 9.75
C VAL A 176 5.14 8.24 11.11
N ILE A 177 4.25 7.33 11.54
CA ILE A 177 3.55 7.42 12.82
C ILE A 177 4.33 6.71 13.94
N THR A 178 5.23 5.79 13.58
CA THR A 178 6.07 5.06 14.55
C THR A 178 7.11 5.96 15.22
N GLY A 179 7.28 5.83 16.53
CA GLY A 179 8.19 6.59 17.39
C GLY A 179 7.66 7.92 17.92
N SER A 180 6.42 8.32 17.60
CA SER A 180 5.85 9.60 18.07
C SER A 180 5.60 9.58 19.58
N LYS A 181 6.04 10.63 20.28
CA LYS A 181 5.77 10.86 21.72
C LYS A 181 4.61 11.86 21.91
N ALA A 182 3.65 11.85 20.99
CA ALA A 182 2.53 12.77 20.99
C ALA A 182 1.70 12.68 22.28
N THR A 183 1.37 13.85 22.83
CA THR A 183 0.58 14.00 24.06
C THR A 183 -0.91 14.10 23.75
N PHE A 184 -1.26 14.79 22.66
CA PHE A 184 -2.65 14.94 22.22
C PHE A 184 -2.75 14.42 20.80
N ILE A 185 -3.65 13.45 20.58
CA ILE A 185 -3.74 12.72 19.32
C ILE A 185 -5.18 12.81 18.82
N LEU A 186 -5.34 13.12 17.53
CA LEU A 186 -6.63 13.04 16.85
C LEU A 186 -6.48 12.18 15.59
N VAL A 187 -7.33 11.18 15.44
CA VAL A 187 -7.44 10.36 14.22
C VAL A 187 -8.71 10.78 13.50
N ASP A 188 -8.55 11.41 12.33
CA ASP A 188 -9.65 11.79 11.44
C ASP A 188 -9.95 10.64 10.47
N GLU A 189 -11.23 10.44 10.17
CA GLU A 189 -11.75 9.36 9.34
C GLU A 189 -11.22 7.97 9.75
N THR A 190 -11.39 7.61 11.04
CA THR A 190 -10.95 6.33 11.62
C THR A 190 -11.30 5.12 10.74
N HIS A 191 -12.52 5.06 10.19
CA HIS A 191 -12.95 3.94 9.34
C HIS A 191 -12.10 3.77 8.07
N VAL A 192 -11.53 4.86 7.53
CA VAL A 192 -10.61 4.81 6.38
C VAL A 192 -9.21 4.48 6.85
N PHE A 193 -8.78 5.07 7.97
CA PHE A 193 -7.46 4.82 8.55
C PHE A 193 -7.29 3.35 8.95
N ALA A 194 -8.32 2.73 9.51
CA ALA A 194 -8.33 1.35 9.97
C ALA A 194 -8.16 0.30 8.85
N LYS A 195 -8.40 0.68 7.57
CA LYS A 195 -8.16 -0.22 6.42
C LYS A 195 -6.67 -0.41 6.10
N LYS A 196 -5.77 0.35 6.73
CA LYS A 196 -4.33 0.24 6.45
C LYS A 196 -3.74 -1.04 7.07
N PRO A 197 -2.82 -1.75 6.41
CA PRO A 197 -2.31 -3.05 6.88
C PRO A 197 -1.72 -3.05 8.30
N LYS A 198 -1.03 -1.97 8.71
CA LYS A 198 -0.45 -1.82 10.06
C LYS A 198 -1.28 -0.92 11.00
N ALA A 199 -2.56 -0.69 10.71
CA ALA A 199 -3.40 0.18 11.53
C ALA A 199 -3.46 -0.30 12.99
N ALA A 200 -3.55 -1.62 13.22
CA ALA A 200 -3.60 -2.20 14.56
C ALA A 200 -2.36 -1.83 15.40
N ASP A 201 -1.16 -1.99 14.82
CA ASP A 201 0.10 -1.66 15.48
C ASP A 201 0.17 -0.17 15.82
N VAL A 202 -0.30 0.70 14.91
CA VAL A 202 -0.32 2.15 15.14
C VAL A 202 -1.25 2.53 16.30
N PHE A 203 -2.44 1.91 16.41
CA PHE A 203 -3.32 2.15 17.56
C PHE A 203 -2.73 1.67 18.88
N VAL A 204 -2.03 0.53 18.88
CA VAL A 204 -1.30 0.04 20.06
C VAL A 204 -0.22 1.03 20.48
N GLU A 205 0.54 1.56 19.52
CA GLU A 205 1.60 2.53 19.78
C GLU A 205 1.06 3.88 20.25
N ILE A 206 0.00 4.41 19.62
CA ILE A 206 -0.69 5.63 20.03
C ILE A 206 -1.13 5.53 21.49
N ARG A 207 -1.77 4.42 21.87
CA ARG A 207 -2.18 4.16 23.26
C ARG A 207 -0.98 4.00 24.19
N GLY A 208 0.11 3.39 23.72
CA GLY A 208 1.38 3.30 24.45
C GLY A 208 2.00 4.66 24.75
N ALA A 209 1.97 5.59 23.79
CA ALA A 209 2.45 6.96 23.98
C ALA A 209 1.62 7.71 25.03
N LEU A 210 0.29 7.54 25.01
CA LEU A 210 -0.62 8.13 26.00
C LEU A 210 -0.44 7.56 27.41
N ALA A 211 -0.04 6.29 27.55
CA ALA A 211 0.23 5.69 28.86
C ALA A 211 1.34 6.44 29.64
N ALA A 212 2.30 7.04 28.93
CA ALA A 212 3.38 7.84 29.50
C ALA A 212 3.02 9.33 29.69
N ARG A 213 1.78 9.75 29.38
CA ARG A 213 1.32 11.14 29.36
C ARG A 213 -0.04 11.24 30.07
N SER A 214 -0.02 11.42 31.38
CA SER A 214 -1.24 11.42 32.21
C SER A 214 -2.24 12.53 31.86
N GLU A 215 -1.80 13.59 31.17
CA GLU A 215 -2.60 14.70 30.67
C GLU A 215 -3.17 14.49 29.25
N GLY A 216 -2.65 13.52 28.52
CA GLY A 216 -2.92 13.30 27.11
C GLY A 216 -4.29 12.71 26.81
N PHE A 217 -4.73 12.80 25.56
CA PHE A 217 -5.95 12.16 25.06
C PHE A 217 -5.80 11.68 23.61
N MET A 218 -6.64 10.72 23.22
CA MET A 218 -6.92 10.36 21.83
C MET A 218 -8.37 10.71 21.49
N ILE A 219 -8.58 11.40 20.37
CA ILE A 219 -9.90 11.62 19.78
C ILE A 219 -9.97 10.88 18.44
N GLN A 220 -10.95 10.01 18.28
CA GLN A 220 -11.29 9.34 17.03
C GLN A 220 -12.54 9.99 16.46
N ILE A 221 -12.48 10.48 15.22
CA ILE A 221 -13.60 11.14 14.55
C ILE A 221 -13.84 10.43 13.21
N THR A 222 -15.06 9.99 12.96
CA THR A 222 -15.35 9.17 11.78
C THR A 222 -16.82 9.24 11.38
N THR A 223 -17.12 8.84 10.14
CA THR A 223 -18.45 8.35 9.73
C THR A 223 -18.48 6.84 9.80
N GLN A 224 -19.65 6.25 9.55
CA GLN A 224 -19.74 4.83 9.24
C GLN A 224 -18.96 4.46 7.97
N SER A 225 -18.51 3.20 7.88
CA SER A 225 -17.76 2.68 6.73
C SER A 225 -18.65 2.43 5.51
N LYS A 226 -18.05 2.50 4.31
CA LYS A 226 -18.69 2.21 3.02
C LYS A 226 -18.86 0.71 2.73
N GLU A 227 -18.37 -0.12 3.63
CA GLU A 227 -18.38 -1.58 3.60
C GLU A 227 -18.68 -2.04 5.04
N PRO A 228 -19.08 -3.30 5.26
CA PRO A 228 -19.19 -3.85 6.61
C PRO A 228 -17.90 -3.59 7.43
N PRO A 229 -18.01 -3.11 8.69
CA PRO A 229 -16.84 -2.87 9.52
C PRO A 229 -15.98 -4.12 9.69
N ALA A 230 -14.66 -3.98 9.52
CA ALA A 230 -13.68 -5.05 9.70
C ALA A 230 -12.45 -4.57 10.48
N GLY A 231 -11.65 -5.50 11.02
CA GLY A 231 -10.40 -5.21 11.72
C GLY A 231 -10.54 -4.17 12.84
N VAL A 232 -9.62 -3.21 12.88
CA VAL A 232 -9.55 -2.19 13.95
C VAL A 232 -10.82 -1.36 14.05
N PHE A 233 -11.45 -0.98 12.93
CA PHE A 233 -12.65 -0.15 13.00
C PHE A 233 -13.82 -0.90 13.64
N LYS A 234 -13.97 -2.20 13.33
CA LYS A 234 -15.00 -3.06 13.93
C LYS A 234 -14.81 -3.16 15.44
N SER A 235 -13.58 -3.39 15.91
CA SER A 235 -13.29 -3.53 17.34
C SER A 235 -13.47 -2.21 18.10
N GLU A 236 -13.01 -1.09 17.55
CA GLU A 236 -13.19 0.24 18.15
C GLU A 236 -14.67 0.64 18.23
N LEU A 237 -15.44 0.40 17.17
CA LEU A 237 -16.88 0.68 17.14
C LEU A 237 -17.66 -0.21 18.12
N ALA A 238 -17.32 -1.50 18.20
CA ALA A 238 -17.94 -2.43 19.15
C ALA A 238 -17.66 -2.01 20.60
N ASN A 239 -16.40 -1.71 20.93
CA ASN A 239 -16.02 -1.21 22.26
C ASN A 239 -16.75 0.10 22.60
N ALA A 240 -16.85 1.04 21.66
CA ALA A 240 -17.58 2.29 21.86
C ALA A 240 -19.07 2.05 22.16
N ARG A 241 -19.72 1.13 21.43
CA ARG A 241 -21.12 0.74 21.69
C ARG A 241 -21.28 0.03 23.03
N ASP A 242 -20.38 -0.87 23.39
CA ASP A 242 -20.44 -1.58 24.68
C ASP A 242 -20.22 -0.63 25.88
N VAL A 243 -19.37 0.39 25.73
CA VAL A 243 -19.22 1.45 26.74
C VAL A 243 -20.47 2.32 26.81
N ARG A 244 -21.02 2.75 25.67
CA ARG A 244 -22.27 3.54 25.61
C ARG A 244 -23.42 2.80 26.30
N ASP A 245 -23.56 1.52 25.99
CA ASP A 245 -24.64 0.65 26.51
C ASP A 245 -24.37 0.19 27.96
N GLY A 246 -23.23 0.56 28.58
CA GLY A 246 -22.88 0.23 29.97
C GLY A 246 -22.39 -1.20 30.20
N LYS A 247 -22.15 -1.98 29.14
CA LYS A 247 -21.64 -3.36 29.19
C LYS A 247 -20.15 -3.42 29.48
N LEU A 248 -19.41 -2.40 29.06
CA LEU A 248 -17.96 -2.29 29.23
C LEU A 248 -17.62 -0.96 29.92
N LYS A 249 -16.66 -0.98 30.85
CA LYS A 249 -16.18 0.24 31.53
C LYS A 249 -14.74 0.54 31.14
N LEU A 250 -14.56 1.56 30.31
CA LEU A 250 -13.27 2.08 29.89
C LEU A 250 -13.24 3.60 30.06
N PRO A 251 -12.06 4.24 30.18
CA PRO A 251 -11.93 5.70 30.15
C PRO A 251 -12.11 6.26 28.73
N LEU A 252 -13.17 5.82 28.06
CA LEU A 252 -13.58 6.12 26.69
C LEU A 252 -14.95 6.81 26.75
N LEU A 253 -15.10 7.96 26.11
CA LEU A 253 -16.40 8.62 25.92
C LEU A 253 -16.90 8.39 24.49
N PRO A 254 -17.90 7.51 24.29
CA PRO A 254 -18.52 7.28 22.99
C PRO A 254 -19.63 8.31 22.71
N ILE A 255 -19.60 8.91 21.53
CA ILE A 255 -20.60 9.86 21.04
C ILE A 255 -21.02 9.39 19.65
N LEU A 256 -22.10 8.62 19.61
CA LEU A 256 -22.52 7.87 18.45
C LEU A 256 -23.87 8.39 17.94
N TYR A 257 -23.85 9.14 16.83
CA TYR A 257 -25.08 9.53 16.14
C TYR A 257 -25.53 8.38 15.24
N GLU A 258 -26.25 7.43 15.85
CA GLU A 258 -26.83 6.26 15.20
C GLU A 258 -28.35 6.28 15.38
N LEU A 259 -29.09 5.66 14.46
CA LEU A 259 -30.53 5.50 14.66
C LEU A 259 -30.81 4.47 15.76
N PRO A 260 -31.88 4.67 16.55
CA PRO A 260 -32.43 3.64 17.42
C PRO A 260 -32.64 2.31 16.67
N ARG A 261 -32.51 1.18 17.39
CA ARG A 261 -32.47 -0.15 16.76
C ARG A 261 -33.78 -0.51 16.04
N ASP A 262 -34.91 -0.11 16.60
CA ASP A 262 -36.24 -0.29 16.02
C ASP A 262 -36.39 0.42 14.67
N LEU A 263 -35.89 1.66 14.55
CA LEU A 263 -35.95 2.43 13.31
C LEU A 263 -34.94 1.96 12.26
N THR A 264 -33.83 1.37 12.68
CA THR A 264 -32.78 0.89 11.76
C THR A 264 -33.27 -0.32 10.95
N VAL A 265 -34.03 -1.22 11.57
CA VAL A 265 -34.53 -2.46 10.93
C VAL A 265 -35.64 -2.19 9.91
N GLU A 266 -36.38 -1.08 10.05
CA GLU A 266 -37.52 -0.72 9.20
C GLU A 266 -37.17 0.24 8.05
N ASN A 267 -35.87 0.41 7.72
CA ASN A 267 -35.40 1.47 6.80
C ASN A 267 -35.83 2.89 7.24
N GLY A 268 -36.00 3.12 8.55
CA GLY A 268 -36.44 4.40 9.10
C GLY A 268 -35.52 5.57 8.73
N TRP A 269 -34.25 5.31 8.41
CA TRP A 269 -33.32 6.32 7.88
C TRP A 269 -33.78 6.98 6.58
N LYS A 270 -34.69 6.37 5.82
CA LYS A 270 -35.27 6.96 4.62
C LYS A 270 -36.33 8.02 4.92
N ASP A 271 -36.93 7.97 6.11
CA ASP A 271 -37.94 8.93 6.54
C ASP A 271 -37.27 10.25 6.95
N PRO A 272 -37.58 11.39 6.29
CA PRO A 272 -37.06 12.71 6.64
C PRO A 272 -37.26 13.08 8.11
N ALA A 273 -38.33 12.60 8.76
CA ALA A 273 -38.60 12.86 10.18
C ALA A 273 -37.47 12.34 11.10
N THR A 274 -36.74 11.32 10.66
CA THR A 274 -35.65 10.71 11.43
C THR A 274 -34.28 11.35 11.17
N TRP A 275 -34.11 12.11 10.09
CA TRP A 275 -32.77 12.56 9.65
C TRP A 275 -32.06 13.41 10.68
N SER A 276 -32.83 14.22 11.41
CA SER A 276 -32.32 15.09 12.46
C SER A 276 -31.83 14.37 13.71
N MET A 277 -32.20 13.10 13.89
CA MET A 277 -31.73 12.25 14.98
C MET A 277 -30.23 11.95 14.82
N VAL A 278 -29.76 11.77 13.58
CA VAL A 278 -28.37 11.40 13.27
C VAL A 278 -27.56 12.53 12.65
N ASN A 279 -28.21 13.55 12.08
CA ASN A 279 -27.55 14.74 11.54
C ASN A 279 -27.74 15.94 12.48
N PRO A 280 -26.83 16.13 13.46
CA PRO A 280 -26.98 17.20 14.44
C PRO A 280 -26.84 18.62 13.83
N ASN A 281 -26.29 18.76 12.62
CA ASN A 281 -26.23 20.04 11.89
C ASN A 281 -27.27 20.15 10.75
N LEU A 282 -28.36 19.38 10.79
CA LEU A 282 -29.45 19.51 9.82
C LEU A 282 -30.04 20.93 9.86
N GLY A 283 -30.21 21.53 8.67
CA GLY A 283 -30.64 22.93 8.51
C GLY A 283 -29.51 23.96 8.65
N ARG A 284 -28.26 23.52 8.87
CA ARG A 284 -27.06 24.38 8.87
C ARG A 284 -26.10 23.96 7.76
N SER A 285 -25.19 23.04 8.07
CA SER A 285 -24.21 22.53 7.11
C SER A 285 -24.69 21.29 6.35
N VAL A 286 -25.79 20.68 6.83
CA VAL A 286 -26.49 19.59 6.17
C VAL A 286 -27.84 20.13 5.70
N ASP A 287 -28.06 20.12 4.40
CA ASP A 287 -29.29 20.61 3.78
C ASP A 287 -30.29 19.45 3.55
N GLU A 288 -31.55 19.68 3.91
CA GLU A 288 -32.60 18.66 3.83
C GLU A 288 -33.01 18.38 2.37
N ALA A 289 -33.07 19.41 1.52
CA ALA A 289 -33.37 19.24 0.10
C ALA A 289 -32.27 18.42 -0.59
N PHE A 290 -31.00 18.68 -0.28
CA PHE A 290 -29.88 17.86 -0.74
C PHE A 290 -30.02 16.38 -0.35
N LEU A 291 -30.36 16.08 0.91
CA LEU A 291 -30.56 14.69 1.33
C LEU A 291 -31.74 14.03 0.60
N THR A 292 -32.81 14.78 0.35
CA THR A 292 -33.97 14.33 -0.43
C THR A 292 -33.61 14.01 -1.87
N ASP A 293 -32.85 14.90 -2.52
CA ASP A 293 -32.38 14.71 -3.89
C ASP A 293 -31.42 13.53 -4.01
N GLU A 294 -30.47 13.39 -3.08
CA GLU A 294 -29.53 12.27 -3.07
C GLU A 294 -30.24 10.94 -2.77
N LEU A 295 -31.26 10.93 -1.91
CA LEU A 295 -32.09 9.75 -1.69
C LEU A 295 -32.81 9.34 -2.97
N THR A 296 -33.45 10.29 -3.65
CA THR A 296 -34.15 10.04 -4.92
C THR A 296 -33.21 9.51 -6.01
N LYS A 297 -32.00 10.09 -6.11
CA LYS A 297 -30.96 9.61 -7.03
C LYS A 297 -30.49 8.20 -6.66
N ALA A 298 -30.20 7.97 -5.39
CA ALA A 298 -29.74 6.68 -4.90
C ALA A 298 -30.79 5.58 -5.13
N GLU A 299 -32.08 5.87 -4.93
CA GLU A 299 -33.18 4.93 -5.22
C GLU A 299 -33.26 4.57 -6.70
N ARG A 300 -32.95 5.52 -7.60
CA ARG A 300 -32.89 5.28 -9.05
C ARG A 300 -31.64 4.51 -9.47
N GLU A 301 -30.50 4.80 -8.87
CA GLU A 301 -29.20 4.16 -9.18
C GLU A 301 -29.09 2.73 -8.62
N GLY A 302 -29.90 2.41 -7.60
CA GLY A 302 -30.03 1.06 -7.05
C GLY A 302 -29.36 0.91 -5.68
N ALA A 303 -29.35 -0.32 -5.17
CA ALA A 303 -29.13 -0.52 -3.74
C ALA A 303 -27.69 -0.24 -3.28
N SER A 304 -26.69 -0.34 -4.17
CA SER A 304 -25.31 0.07 -3.88
C SER A 304 -25.20 1.58 -3.55
N ALA A 305 -25.89 2.43 -4.32
CA ALA A 305 -25.95 3.86 -4.07
C ALA A 305 -26.72 4.15 -2.77
N LEU A 306 -27.81 3.41 -2.51
CA LEU A 306 -28.55 3.52 -1.24
C LEU A 306 -27.71 3.12 -0.02
N ALA A 307 -26.95 2.03 -0.08
CA ALA A 307 -26.08 1.61 1.01
C ALA A 307 -24.99 2.64 1.29
N LEU A 308 -24.44 3.23 0.23
CA LEU A 308 -23.46 4.30 0.35
C LEU A 308 -24.09 5.55 0.99
N LEU A 309 -25.29 5.95 0.57
CA LEU A 309 -26.00 7.08 1.16
C LEU A 309 -26.34 6.82 2.64
N ALA A 310 -26.91 5.64 2.94
CA ALA A 310 -27.28 5.19 4.28
C ALA A 310 -26.08 5.25 5.25
N SER A 311 -24.93 4.70 4.85
CA SER A 311 -23.73 4.74 5.68
C SER A 311 -23.15 6.14 5.83
N GLN A 312 -23.00 6.89 4.74
CA GLN A 312 -22.23 8.13 4.77
C GLN A 312 -23.02 9.32 5.34
N HIS A 313 -24.34 9.36 5.15
CA HIS A 313 -25.20 10.48 5.54
C HIS A 313 -26.14 10.15 6.71
N PHE A 314 -26.32 8.87 7.05
CA PHE A 314 -27.19 8.44 8.14
C PHE A 314 -26.52 7.49 9.14
N ASN A 315 -25.22 7.23 8.99
CA ASN A 315 -24.42 6.32 9.83
C ASN A 315 -24.98 4.88 9.94
N VAL A 316 -25.81 4.46 8.98
CA VAL A 316 -26.35 3.09 8.94
C VAL A 316 -25.21 2.13 8.60
N GLU A 317 -24.97 1.17 9.49
CA GLU A 317 -23.97 0.13 9.26
C GLU A 317 -24.40 -0.74 8.07
N ILE A 318 -23.50 -0.90 7.08
CA ILE A 318 -23.81 -1.70 5.89
C ILE A 318 -23.82 -3.18 6.25
N GLY A 319 -24.91 -3.87 5.88
CA GLY A 319 -25.07 -5.33 5.95
C GLY A 319 -25.67 -5.94 4.68
N LEU A 320 -25.93 -7.27 4.71
CA LEU A 320 -26.30 -8.16 3.58
C LEU A 320 -27.42 -7.67 2.62
N GLY A 321 -28.40 -6.88 3.07
CA GLY A 321 -29.68 -6.69 2.37
C GLY A 321 -29.77 -5.52 1.37
N LEU A 322 -28.66 -4.84 1.04
CA LEU A 322 -28.69 -3.60 0.26
C LEU A 322 -27.98 -3.70 -1.11
N ARG A 323 -27.97 -4.85 -1.78
CA ARG A 323 -27.37 -4.99 -3.14
C ARG A 323 -28.38 -5.55 -4.15
N THR A 324 -28.64 -4.79 -5.21
CA THR A 324 -29.63 -5.13 -6.27
C THR A 324 -29.15 -6.18 -7.26
N ASP A 325 -27.83 -6.37 -7.39
CA ASP A 325 -27.19 -7.39 -8.23
C ASP A 325 -26.72 -8.62 -7.43
N GLY A 326 -27.05 -8.66 -6.13
CA GLY A 326 -26.71 -9.77 -5.25
C GLY A 326 -27.58 -11.01 -5.47
N TRP A 327 -27.17 -12.13 -4.90
CA TRP A 327 -28.05 -13.30 -4.82
C TRP A 327 -29.24 -13.03 -3.89
N VAL A 328 -30.46 -13.16 -4.40
CA VAL A 328 -31.72 -12.88 -3.67
C VAL A 328 -31.83 -13.64 -2.35
N GLY A 329 -31.22 -14.84 -2.26
CA GLY A 329 -31.15 -15.61 -1.00
C GLY A 329 -30.48 -14.86 0.16
N ALA A 330 -29.58 -13.91 -0.14
CA ALA A 330 -28.88 -13.09 0.85
C ALA A 330 -29.82 -12.25 1.73
N GLU A 331 -30.98 -11.83 1.21
CA GLU A 331 -31.98 -11.07 1.97
C GLU A 331 -32.54 -11.84 3.18
N PHE A 332 -32.60 -13.16 3.05
CA PHE A 332 -33.12 -14.05 4.09
C PHE A 332 -32.01 -14.59 5.00
N TRP A 333 -30.74 -14.47 4.59
CA TRP A 333 -29.59 -15.15 5.21
C TRP A 333 -29.48 -14.88 6.72
N LEU A 334 -29.43 -13.62 7.15
CA LEU A 334 -29.29 -13.27 8.58
C LEU A 334 -30.40 -13.86 9.47
N LYS A 335 -31.61 -14.00 8.94
CA LYS A 335 -32.76 -14.54 9.68
C LYS A 335 -32.71 -16.05 9.84
N ARG A 336 -31.78 -16.74 9.15
CA ARG A 336 -31.63 -18.19 9.10
C ARG A 336 -30.33 -18.69 9.74
N ALA A 337 -29.61 -17.80 10.41
CA ALA A 337 -28.45 -18.16 11.22
C ALA A 337 -28.91 -18.89 12.49
N ASP A 338 -28.35 -20.07 12.71
CA ASP A 338 -28.50 -20.86 13.92
C ASP A 338 -27.09 -21.26 14.40
N PRO A 339 -26.54 -20.55 15.41
CA PRO A 339 -25.21 -20.83 15.96
C PRO A 339 -25.06 -22.21 16.59
N SER A 340 -26.16 -22.95 16.82
CA SER A 340 -26.09 -24.32 17.32
C SER A 340 -25.61 -25.32 16.25
N ILE A 341 -25.61 -24.94 14.98
CA ILE A 341 -25.19 -25.80 13.87
C ILE A 341 -23.66 -25.82 13.78
N THR A 342 -23.06 -26.89 14.29
CA THR A 342 -21.67 -27.31 14.11
C THR A 342 -21.60 -28.54 13.20
N LEU A 343 -20.40 -28.93 12.75
CA LEU A 343 -20.23 -30.17 11.98
C LEU A 343 -20.74 -31.38 12.80
N GLU A 344 -20.42 -31.45 14.08
CA GLU A 344 -20.79 -32.53 14.99
C GLU A 344 -22.32 -32.63 15.13
N THR A 345 -22.98 -31.50 15.42
CA THR A 345 -24.46 -31.50 15.54
C THR A 345 -25.14 -31.85 14.22
N LEU A 346 -24.54 -31.51 13.08
CA LEU A 346 -25.05 -31.89 11.76
C LEU A 346 -24.92 -33.40 11.55
N LEU A 347 -23.76 -33.99 11.86
CA LEU A 347 -23.53 -35.45 11.78
C LEU A 347 -24.52 -36.23 12.67
N GLU A 348 -24.86 -35.70 13.84
CA GLU A 348 -25.82 -36.33 14.78
C GLU A 348 -27.28 -36.17 14.33
N ARG A 349 -27.68 -34.95 13.96
CA ARG A 349 -29.10 -34.60 13.70
C ARG A 349 -29.58 -35.03 12.32
N CYS A 350 -28.67 -35.20 11.36
CA CYS A 350 -29.04 -35.44 9.97
C CYS A 350 -29.22 -36.93 9.62
N GLU A 351 -30.17 -37.21 8.74
CA GLU A 351 -30.40 -38.56 8.18
C GLU A 351 -29.56 -38.81 6.93
N VAL A 352 -29.16 -37.73 6.26
CA VAL A 352 -28.36 -37.73 5.04
C VAL A 352 -27.65 -36.39 4.93
N ALA A 353 -26.43 -36.38 4.40
CA ALA A 353 -25.65 -35.17 4.16
C ALA A 353 -24.92 -35.22 2.83
N THR A 354 -24.75 -34.06 2.23
CA THR A 354 -23.97 -33.85 1.00
C THR A 354 -22.87 -32.86 1.29
N VAL A 355 -21.75 -33.00 0.58
CA VAL A 355 -20.61 -32.09 0.71
C VAL A 355 -20.42 -31.39 -0.62
N GLY A 356 -20.28 -30.07 -0.60
CA GLY A 356 -19.87 -29.30 -1.76
C GLY A 356 -18.50 -28.71 -1.54
N ILE A 357 -17.70 -28.66 -2.60
CA ILE A 357 -16.35 -28.08 -2.59
C ILE A 357 -16.23 -27.13 -3.78
N ASP A 358 -15.74 -25.93 -3.51
CA ASP A 358 -15.32 -24.97 -4.52
C ASP A 358 -13.88 -24.53 -4.20
N GLY A 359 -12.93 -24.87 -5.07
CA GLY A 359 -11.52 -24.55 -4.90
C GLY A 359 -10.97 -23.85 -6.14
N GLY A 360 -10.31 -22.70 -5.92
CA GLY A 360 -9.59 -21.97 -6.97
C GLY A 360 -8.08 -22.26 -6.95
N GLY A 361 -7.30 -21.52 -7.74
CA GLY A 361 -5.84 -21.55 -7.62
C GLY A 361 -5.37 -20.97 -6.27
N ARG A 362 -4.06 -21.01 -5.98
CA ARG A 362 -3.44 -20.55 -4.72
C ARG A 362 -3.71 -19.08 -4.30
N ASP A 363 -4.45 -18.30 -5.09
CA ASP A 363 -4.87 -16.92 -4.79
C ASP A 363 -6.36 -16.80 -4.36
N ASP A 364 -7.09 -17.92 -4.26
CA ASP A 364 -8.50 -18.02 -3.85
C ASP A 364 -8.68 -18.82 -2.55
N LEU A 365 -9.91 -18.85 -2.03
CA LEU A 365 -10.25 -19.72 -0.90
C LEU A 365 -10.60 -21.11 -1.41
N TYR A 366 -10.29 -22.13 -0.62
CA TYR A 366 -10.78 -23.49 -0.82
C TYR A 366 -11.99 -23.72 0.09
N GLY A 367 -13.19 -23.49 -0.44
CA GLY A 367 -14.45 -23.52 0.30
C GLY A 367 -15.07 -24.90 0.38
N ILE A 368 -15.56 -25.26 1.57
CA ILE A 368 -16.25 -26.52 1.85
C ILE A 368 -17.58 -26.22 2.53
N CYS A 369 -18.66 -26.87 2.07
CA CYS A 369 -19.97 -26.81 2.71
C CYS A 369 -20.54 -28.21 2.91
N VAL A 370 -20.92 -28.55 4.15
CA VAL A 370 -21.69 -29.76 4.47
C VAL A 370 -23.15 -29.37 4.62
N LEU A 371 -24.01 -29.96 3.79
CA LEU A 371 -25.46 -29.72 3.78
C LEU A 371 -26.18 -31.00 4.21
N GLY A 372 -26.69 -31.01 5.43
CA GLY A 372 -27.43 -32.12 6.01
C GLY A 372 -28.93 -31.92 5.95
N ARG A 373 -29.70 -33.00 5.86
CA ARG A 373 -31.15 -33.00 6.06
C ARG A 373 -31.48 -33.57 7.43
N GLU A 374 -32.07 -32.75 8.30
CA GLU A 374 -32.42 -33.12 9.67
C GLU A 374 -33.49 -34.23 9.72
N ARG A 375 -33.33 -35.20 10.64
CA ARG A 375 -34.19 -36.39 10.78
C ARG A 375 -35.66 -36.05 11.03
N GLU A 376 -35.93 -35.10 11.93
CA GLU A 376 -37.28 -34.81 12.39
C GLU A 376 -37.98 -33.77 11.49
N THR A 377 -37.40 -32.57 11.41
CA THR A 377 -38.01 -31.42 10.73
C THR A 377 -37.91 -31.50 9.21
N LYS A 378 -36.97 -32.32 8.70
CA LYS A 378 -36.54 -32.35 7.29
C LYS A 378 -35.99 -31.01 6.79
N ASN A 379 -35.61 -30.10 7.69
CA ASN A 379 -34.90 -28.88 7.36
C ASN A 379 -33.49 -29.19 6.88
N TRP A 380 -32.94 -28.28 6.09
CA TRP A 380 -31.55 -28.34 5.65
C TRP A 380 -30.68 -27.56 6.62
N LEU A 381 -29.62 -28.19 7.10
CA LEU A 381 -28.62 -27.59 7.98
C LEU A 381 -27.33 -27.45 7.18
N ALA A 382 -26.81 -26.23 7.08
CA ALA A 382 -25.59 -25.92 6.34
C ALA A 382 -24.47 -25.50 7.30
N TRP A 383 -23.38 -26.25 7.26
CA TRP A 383 -22.13 -25.89 7.93
C TRP A 383 -21.04 -25.65 6.89
N SER A 384 -20.15 -24.69 7.14
CA SER A 384 -19.12 -24.28 6.20
C SER A 384 -17.76 -24.11 6.85
N PHE A 385 -16.72 -24.32 6.06
CA PHE A 385 -15.33 -24.06 6.42
C PHE A 385 -14.53 -23.70 5.15
N ALA A 386 -13.39 -23.05 5.29
CA ALA A 386 -12.46 -22.90 4.17
C ALA A 386 -11.00 -22.99 4.62
N THR A 387 -10.11 -23.22 3.65
CA THR A 387 -8.67 -22.99 3.80
C THR A 387 -8.20 -21.93 2.80
N CYS A 388 -7.05 -21.30 3.08
CA CYS A 388 -6.35 -20.48 2.09
C CYS A 388 -4.84 -20.45 2.38
N HIS A 389 -4.03 -20.16 1.36
CA HIS A 389 -2.58 -20.06 1.52
C HIS A 389 -2.11 -18.67 1.99
N GLU A 390 -0.96 -18.59 2.67
CA GLU A 390 -0.37 -17.33 3.14
C GLU A 390 -0.17 -16.30 2.03
N ILE A 391 0.13 -16.75 0.81
CA ILE A 391 0.26 -15.89 -0.37
C ILE A 391 -0.98 -15.03 -0.65
N VAL A 392 -2.18 -15.49 -0.25
CA VAL A 392 -3.42 -14.71 -0.38
C VAL A 392 -3.35 -13.45 0.50
N LEU A 393 -2.76 -13.53 1.70
CA LEU A 393 -2.59 -12.37 2.58
C LEU A 393 -1.60 -11.36 2.00
N GLU A 394 -0.57 -11.83 1.31
CA GLU A 394 0.46 -10.99 0.69
C GLU A 394 -0.04 -10.28 -0.57
N ARG A 395 -0.75 -11.03 -1.44
CA ARG A 395 -1.29 -10.53 -2.71
C ARG A 395 -2.54 -9.68 -2.50
N ARG A 396 -3.39 -10.05 -1.55
CA ARG A 396 -4.70 -9.40 -1.28
C ARG A 396 -4.69 -8.67 0.06
N LYS A 397 -3.78 -7.71 0.19
CA LYS A 397 -3.59 -6.90 1.41
C LYS A 397 -4.88 -6.20 1.89
N SER A 398 -5.82 -5.91 0.98
CA SER A 398 -7.11 -5.28 1.30
C SER A 398 -8.02 -6.15 2.15
N ILE A 399 -7.96 -7.48 2.00
CA ILE A 399 -8.81 -8.46 2.72
C ILE A 399 -8.07 -9.26 3.77
N ALA A 400 -6.74 -9.13 3.87
CA ALA A 400 -5.91 -9.88 4.81
C ALA A 400 -6.37 -9.75 6.27
N SER A 401 -6.87 -8.57 6.67
CA SER A 401 -7.44 -8.37 8.02
C SER A 401 -8.72 -9.18 8.21
N THR A 402 -9.62 -9.16 7.24
CA THR A 402 -10.86 -9.94 7.24
C THR A 402 -10.59 -11.45 7.32
N LEU A 403 -9.60 -11.96 6.58
CA LEU A 403 -9.23 -13.38 6.61
C LEU A 403 -8.67 -13.80 7.98
N ARG A 404 -7.84 -12.95 8.61
CA ARG A 404 -7.35 -13.18 9.99
C ARG A 404 -8.47 -13.15 11.03
N ASP A 405 -9.49 -12.32 10.82
CA ASP A 405 -10.69 -12.31 11.67
C ASP A 405 -11.42 -13.67 11.58
N PHE A 406 -11.53 -14.27 10.40
CA PHE A 406 -12.14 -15.60 10.21
C PHE A 406 -11.28 -16.75 10.77
N GLU A 407 -9.96 -16.64 10.66
CA GLU A 407 -9.02 -17.57 11.30
C GLU A 407 -9.16 -17.55 12.82
N SER A 408 -9.22 -16.35 13.40
CA SER A 408 -9.44 -16.17 14.84
C SER A 408 -10.79 -16.74 15.31
N ALA A 409 -11.80 -16.71 14.42
CA ALA A 409 -13.11 -17.30 14.65
C ALA A 409 -13.16 -18.83 14.39
N LYS A 410 -12.06 -19.44 13.94
CA LYS A 410 -11.96 -20.87 13.54
C LYS A 410 -12.88 -21.25 12.37
N GLU A 411 -13.19 -20.30 11.50
CA GLU A 411 -14.02 -20.50 10.32
C GLU A 411 -13.18 -20.69 9.04
N LEU A 412 -11.93 -20.22 9.09
CA LEU A 412 -10.91 -20.32 8.04
C LEU A 412 -9.63 -20.88 8.66
N LEU A 413 -8.88 -21.70 7.92
CA LEU A 413 -7.50 -22.05 8.27
C LEU A 413 -6.53 -21.52 7.22
N ILE A 414 -5.50 -20.80 7.69
CA ILE A 414 -4.45 -20.26 6.83
C ILE A 414 -3.29 -21.25 6.81
N LEU A 415 -3.00 -21.79 5.63
CA LEU A 415 -1.96 -22.78 5.38
C LEU A 415 -0.69 -22.09 4.88
N SER A 416 0.47 -22.58 5.28
CA SER A 416 1.73 -22.22 4.63
C SER A 416 1.69 -22.64 3.15
N ASP A 417 2.35 -21.90 2.26
CA ASP A 417 2.33 -22.15 0.81
C ASP A 417 2.89 -23.53 0.37
N GLU A 418 3.54 -24.25 1.29
CA GLU A 418 4.10 -25.60 1.10
C GLU A 418 3.09 -26.72 1.43
N VAL A 419 1.97 -26.40 2.09
CA VAL A 419 0.97 -27.38 2.55
C VAL A 419 -0.19 -27.44 1.57
N ASP A 420 -0.59 -28.65 1.22
CA ASP A 420 -1.74 -28.92 0.36
C ASP A 420 -3.07 -28.76 1.12
N ASP A 421 -4.10 -28.22 0.46
CA ASP A 421 -5.42 -27.97 1.04
C ASP A 421 -6.36 -29.17 0.91
N VAL A 422 -6.14 -30.04 -0.09
CA VAL A 422 -6.92 -31.26 -0.36
C VAL A 422 -7.08 -32.19 0.86
N PRO A 423 -6.04 -32.47 1.68
CA PRO A 423 -6.18 -33.36 2.84
C PRO A 423 -7.27 -32.93 3.84
N PHE A 424 -7.48 -31.62 4.02
CA PHE A 424 -8.51 -31.09 4.93
C PHE A 424 -9.92 -31.38 4.42
N ALA A 425 -10.13 -31.27 3.10
CA ALA A 425 -11.40 -31.61 2.47
C ALA A 425 -11.69 -33.12 2.57
N VAL A 426 -10.67 -33.95 2.38
CA VAL A 426 -10.76 -35.41 2.52
C VAL A 426 -11.11 -35.80 3.96
N GLU A 427 -10.50 -35.18 4.98
CA GLU A 427 -10.81 -35.45 6.40
C GLU A 427 -12.29 -35.15 6.72
N ILE A 428 -12.83 -34.01 6.28
CA ILE A 428 -14.24 -33.66 6.49
C ILE A 428 -15.16 -34.65 5.78
N ILE A 429 -14.87 -35.01 4.52
CA ILE A 429 -15.66 -35.98 3.76
C ILE A 429 -15.64 -37.36 4.42
N GLN A 430 -14.46 -37.80 4.89
CA GLN A 430 -14.29 -39.06 5.59
C GLN A 430 -15.15 -39.10 6.85
N ARG A 431 -15.18 -38.02 7.66
CA ARG A 431 -16.06 -37.94 8.84
C ARG A 431 -17.54 -38.07 8.50
N VAL A 432 -18.00 -37.46 7.40
CA VAL A 432 -19.39 -37.59 6.94
C VAL A 432 -19.67 -39.00 6.40
N LYS A 433 -18.69 -39.64 5.75
CA LYS A 433 -18.76 -41.03 5.27
C LYS A 433 -18.82 -42.02 6.45
N ASP A 434 -17.98 -41.83 7.47
CA ASP A 434 -17.90 -42.69 8.67
C ASP A 434 -19.16 -42.60 9.53
N ALA A 435 -19.81 -41.43 9.56
CA ALA A 435 -21.13 -41.28 10.14
C ALA A 435 -22.24 -42.04 9.37
N GLY A 436 -21.93 -42.58 8.19
CA GLY A 436 -22.84 -43.38 7.37
C GLY A 436 -23.94 -42.57 6.67
N ILE A 437 -23.81 -41.24 6.63
CA ILE A 437 -24.85 -40.33 6.10
C ILE A 437 -24.46 -39.65 4.78
N LEU A 438 -23.23 -39.85 4.27
CA LEU A 438 -22.77 -39.27 3.02
C LEU A 438 -23.60 -39.77 1.83
N ALA A 439 -24.31 -38.85 1.17
CA ALA A 439 -25.03 -39.14 -0.07
C ALA A 439 -24.15 -38.96 -1.30
N GLN A 440 -23.46 -37.81 -1.41
CA GLN A 440 -22.59 -37.48 -2.53
C GLN A 440 -21.80 -36.18 -2.25
N VAL A 441 -20.64 -36.08 -2.88
CA VAL A 441 -19.75 -34.92 -2.94
C VAL A 441 -19.94 -34.21 -4.30
N GLY A 442 -20.25 -32.92 -4.27
CA GLY A 442 -20.40 -32.03 -5.43
C GLY A 442 -19.16 -31.16 -5.62
N VAL A 443 -18.66 -31.07 -6.86
CA VAL A 443 -17.46 -30.29 -7.22
C VAL A 443 -17.62 -29.63 -8.60
N ASP A 444 -16.97 -28.48 -8.85
CA ASP A 444 -16.78 -27.97 -10.21
C ASP A 444 -15.77 -28.86 -10.97
N PRO A 445 -16.09 -29.41 -12.16
CA PRO A 445 -15.17 -30.27 -12.92
C PRO A 445 -13.85 -29.62 -13.38
N ALA A 446 -13.70 -28.29 -13.30
CA ALA A 446 -12.48 -27.61 -13.70
C ALA A 446 -11.41 -27.62 -12.59
N GLY A 447 -10.24 -28.20 -12.85
CA GLY A 447 -9.06 -28.08 -11.98
C GLY A 447 -8.95 -29.09 -10.82
N ILE A 448 -9.78 -30.14 -10.78
CA ILE A 448 -9.92 -31.06 -9.64
C ILE A 448 -9.11 -32.38 -9.72
N GLY A 449 -8.05 -32.45 -10.52
CA GLY A 449 -7.31 -33.71 -10.74
C GLY A 449 -6.82 -34.37 -9.45
N GLU A 450 -6.08 -33.62 -8.63
CA GLU A 450 -5.50 -34.11 -7.37
C GLU A 450 -6.57 -34.46 -6.31
N LEU A 451 -7.67 -33.70 -6.26
CA LEU A 451 -8.81 -34.01 -5.39
C LEU A 451 -9.50 -35.32 -5.76
N VAL A 452 -9.65 -35.62 -7.05
CA VAL A 452 -10.29 -36.87 -7.50
C VAL A 452 -9.47 -38.08 -7.08
N ASP A 453 -8.14 -38.00 -7.22
CA ASP A 453 -7.23 -39.08 -6.82
C ASP A 453 -7.28 -39.30 -5.30
N ALA A 454 -7.23 -38.22 -4.50
CA ALA A 454 -7.31 -38.32 -3.04
C ALA A 454 -8.68 -38.84 -2.55
N LEU A 455 -9.78 -38.49 -3.23
CA LEU A 455 -11.11 -39.05 -2.91
C LEU A 455 -11.25 -40.52 -3.31
N ALA A 456 -10.52 -40.99 -4.32
CA ALA A 456 -10.52 -42.40 -4.70
C ALA A 456 -9.92 -43.30 -3.60
N GLU A 457 -8.93 -42.81 -2.85
CA GLU A 457 -8.32 -43.55 -1.72
C GLU A 457 -9.32 -43.81 -0.58
N ILE A 458 -10.30 -42.93 -0.40
CA ILE A 458 -11.39 -43.10 0.56
C ILE A 458 -12.65 -43.70 -0.08
N GLU A 459 -12.53 -44.34 -1.24
CA GLU A 459 -13.64 -44.91 -2.02
C GLU A 459 -14.79 -43.91 -2.24
N VAL A 460 -14.50 -42.65 -2.56
CA VAL A 460 -15.50 -41.67 -3.00
C VAL A 460 -15.24 -41.40 -4.49
N THR A 461 -15.90 -42.16 -5.35
CA THR A 461 -15.63 -42.15 -6.80
C THR A 461 -16.88 -41.88 -7.62
N GLN A 462 -16.69 -41.61 -8.91
CA GLN A 462 -17.82 -41.51 -9.84
C GLN A 462 -18.48 -42.88 -10.06
N GLU A 463 -17.71 -43.96 -9.99
CA GLU A 463 -18.18 -45.33 -10.21
C GLU A 463 -19.18 -45.79 -9.14
N ASN A 464 -18.89 -45.49 -7.87
CA ASN A 464 -19.81 -45.77 -6.77
C ASN A 464 -20.86 -44.66 -6.54
N LYS A 465 -20.89 -43.66 -7.45
CA LYS A 465 -21.83 -42.53 -7.50
C LYS A 465 -21.75 -41.57 -6.30
N LEU A 466 -20.68 -41.62 -5.51
CA LEU A 466 -20.47 -40.72 -4.39
C LEU A 466 -19.79 -39.40 -4.82
N LEU A 467 -19.20 -39.31 -6.01
CA LEU A 467 -18.64 -38.07 -6.55
C LEU A 467 -19.41 -37.59 -7.79
N GLY A 468 -19.80 -36.30 -7.83
CA GLY A 468 -20.58 -35.71 -8.92
C GLY A 468 -20.10 -34.32 -9.32
N GLY A 469 -19.86 -34.11 -10.62
CA GLY A 469 -19.47 -32.81 -11.18
C GLY A 469 -20.65 -31.87 -11.45
N ILE A 470 -20.50 -30.58 -11.13
CA ILE A 470 -21.51 -29.54 -11.35
C ILE A 470 -20.89 -28.42 -12.19
N ARG A 471 -21.27 -28.36 -13.46
CA ARG A 471 -20.80 -27.31 -14.37
C ARG A 471 -21.61 -26.04 -14.20
N GLN A 472 -20.96 -24.87 -14.31
CA GLN A 472 -21.68 -23.61 -14.46
C GLN A 472 -22.63 -23.67 -15.67
N GLY A 473 -23.89 -23.30 -15.46
CA GLY A 473 -24.97 -23.43 -16.45
C GLY A 473 -26.33 -23.71 -15.80
N ALA A 474 -27.19 -24.47 -16.48
CA ALA A 474 -28.58 -24.70 -16.06
C ALA A 474 -28.66 -25.47 -14.73
N ASP A 475 -27.72 -26.38 -14.50
CA ASP A 475 -27.62 -27.18 -13.26
C ASP A 475 -27.30 -26.28 -12.05
N MET A 476 -26.28 -25.42 -12.17
CA MET A 476 -25.90 -24.45 -11.12
C MET A 476 -27.02 -23.43 -10.87
N MET A 477 -27.68 -22.92 -11.92
CA MET A 477 -28.85 -22.04 -11.78
C MET A 477 -29.95 -22.67 -10.91
N ASN A 478 -30.23 -23.97 -11.09
CA ASN A 478 -31.25 -24.66 -10.30
C ASN A 478 -30.84 -24.79 -8.82
N ALA A 479 -29.56 -24.99 -8.53
CA ALA A 479 -29.05 -25.03 -7.16
C ALA A 479 -29.21 -23.67 -6.47
N ILE A 480 -28.77 -22.59 -7.12
CA ILE A 480 -28.89 -21.20 -6.64
C ILE A 480 -30.35 -20.86 -6.29
N LYS A 481 -31.29 -21.14 -7.20
CA LYS A 481 -32.72 -20.89 -6.99
C LYS A 481 -33.34 -21.78 -5.90
N THR A 482 -32.84 -23.01 -5.74
CA THR A 482 -33.35 -23.94 -4.71
C THR A 482 -32.93 -23.49 -3.32
N ALA A 483 -31.66 -23.11 -3.14
CA ALA A 483 -31.15 -22.55 -1.89
C ALA A 483 -31.93 -21.28 -1.51
N GLU A 484 -32.17 -20.39 -2.47
CA GLU A 484 -32.95 -19.16 -2.28
C GLU A 484 -34.36 -19.46 -1.74
N ARG A 485 -35.10 -20.36 -2.40
CA ARG A 485 -36.46 -20.74 -1.98
C ARG A 485 -36.48 -21.39 -0.59
N LYS A 486 -35.45 -22.17 -0.26
CA LYS A 486 -35.34 -22.84 1.03
C LYS A 486 -35.03 -21.84 2.16
N LEU A 487 -34.17 -20.87 1.92
CA LEU A 487 -33.94 -19.75 2.85
C LEU A 487 -35.19 -18.90 3.06
N ALA A 488 -35.87 -18.53 1.97
CA ALA A 488 -37.11 -17.76 2.02
C ALA A 488 -38.19 -18.47 2.85
N SER A 489 -38.40 -19.77 2.59
CA SER A 489 -39.37 -20.60 3.32
C SER A 489 -38.94 -21.01 4.74
N GLY A 490 -37.71 -20.67 5.16
CA GLY A 490 -37.18 -21.04 6.48
C GLY A 490 -36.83 -22.51 6.65
N LYS A 491 -36.67 -23.24 5.54
CA LYS A 491 -36.31 -24.67 5.51
C LYS A 491 -34.82 -24.94 5.31
N LEU A 492 -34.00 -23.90 5.16
CA LEU A 492 -32.54 -23.97 5.20
C LEU A 492 -32.06 -23.05 6.32
N LEU A 493 -31.34 -23.63 7.27
CA LEU A 493 -30.67 -22.98 8.38
C LEU A 493 -29.15 -23.17 8.21
N HIS A 494 -28.35 -22.23 8.70
CA HIS A 494 -26.89 -22.29 8.57
C HIS A 494 -26.19 -21.89 9.87
N CYS A 495 -24.94 -22.33 10.03
CA CYS A 495 -24.10 -22.14 11.22
C CYS A 495 -23.81 -20.68 11.67
N GLY A 496 -24.31 -19.68 10.95
CA GLY A 496 -24.08 -18.27 11.29
C GLY A 496 -22.65 -17.75 11.12
N SER A 497 -21.75 -18.53 10.49
CA SER A 497 -20.35 -18.15 10.26
C SER A 497 -20.23 -16.79 9.54
N GLY A 498 -19.27 -15.97 10.02
CA GLY A 498 -18.89 -14.70 9.41
C GLY A 498 -18.32 -14.86 8.00
N LEU A 499 -17.47 -15.87 7.78
CA LEU A 499 -16.93 -16.26 6.48
C LEU A 499 -18.05 -16.64 5.51
N PHE A 500 -19.00 -17.48 5.95
CA PHE A 500 -20.11 -17.90 5.12
C PHE A 500 -20.97 -16.71 4.69
N ARG A 501 -21.27 -15.82 5.64
CA ARG A 501 -21.94 -14.54 5.38
C ARG A 501 -21.16 -13.68 4.37
N TRP A 502 -19.86 -13.51 4.56
CA TRP A 502 -19.04 -12.67 3.69
C TRP A 502 -18.99 -13.20 2.26
N CYS A 503 -18.87 -14.53 2.08
CA CYS A 503 -18.95 -15.16 0.77
C CYS A 503 -20.31 -14.93 0.11
N VAL A 504 -21.42 -15.03 0.87
CA VAL A 504 -22.77 -14.74 0.37
C VAL A 504 -22.95 -13.26 -0.03
N GLU A 505 -22.40 -12.31 0.74
CA GLU A 505 -22.42 -10.86 0.43
C GLU A 505 -21.70 -10.49 -0.88
N ASN A 506 -20.76 -11.34 -1.29
CA ASN A 506 -19.93 -11.17 -2.47
C ASN A 506 -20.48 -11.87 -3.73
N VAL A 507 -21.58 -12.62 -3.61
CA VAL A 507 -22.24 -13.27 -4.75
C VAL A 507 -23.00 -12.22 -5.55
N LYS A 508 -22.60 -12.05 -6.80
CA LYS A 508 -23.32 -11.29 -7.84
C LYS A 508 -24.00 -12.26 -8.80
N ILE A 509 -25.25 -11.98 -9.17
CA ILE A 509 -25.99 -12.77 -10.15
C ILE A 509 -26.04 -12.03 -11.49
N GLU A 510 -25.44 -12.61 -12.52
CA GLU A 510 -25.46 -12.09 -13.88
C GLU A 510 -26.48 -12.85 -14.74
N PRO A 511 -27.46 -12.16 -15.34
CA PRO A 511 -28.38 -12.77 -16.28
C PRO A 511 -27.68 -13.06 -17.62
N LEU A 512 -27.81 -14.29 -18.10
CA LEU A 512 -27.45 -14.72 -19.45
C LEU A 512 -28.73 -15.01 -20.24
N ALA A 513 -28.63 -15.17 -21.57
CA ALA A 513 -29.78 -15.29 -22.47
C ALA A 513 -30.84 -16.34 -22.04
N THR A 514 -30.43 -17.44 -21.40
CA THR A 514 -31.34 -18.51 -20.92
C THR A 514 -31.07 -18.98 -19.49
N MET A 515 -30.11 -18.38 -18.79
CA MET A 515 -29.58 -18.87 -17.50
C MET A 515 -29.12 -17.71 -16.61
N ILE A 516 -28.78 -18.00 -15.36
CA ILE A 516 -28.07 -17.06 -14.48
C ILE A 516 -26.69 -17.61 -14.15
N ARG A 517 -25.73 -16.72 -13.92
CA ARG A 517 -24.38 -17.04 -13.48
C ARG A 517 -24.09 -16.35 -12.14
N ALA A 518 -23.63 -17.11 -11.15
CA ALA A 518 -23.05 -16.53 -9.95
C ALA A 518 -21.59 -16.12 -10.22
N THR A 519 -21.21 -14.91 -9.85
CA THR A 519 -19.86 -14.38 -9.99
C THR A 519 -19.48 -13.51 -8.79
N LYS A 520 -18.20 -13.15 -8.68
CA LYS A 520 -17.66 -12.26 -7.64
C LYS A 520 -18.06 -10.81 -7.97
N VAL A 521 -18.51 -10.02 -6.99
CA VAL A 521 -18.87 -8.60 -7.24
C VAL A 521 -17.67 -7.77 -7.72
N ASN A 522 -16.47 -8.04 -7.19
CA ASN A 522 -15.23 -7.44 -7.66
C ASN A 522 -14.19 -8.53 -7.92
N ALA A 523 -13.59 -8.53 -9.12
CA ALA A 523 -12.56 -9.48 -9.46
C ALA A 523 -11.30 -9.21 -8.63
N GLY A 524 -10.97 -10.13 -7.72
CA GLY A 524 -9.75 -10.10 -6.92
C GLY A 524 -9.96 -10.07 -5.40
N ASP A 525 -10.73 -9.09 -4.92
CA ASP A 525 -10.92 -8.85 -3.47
C ASP A 525 -12.17 -9.56 -2.92
N ALA A 526 -13.20 -9.77 -3.74
CA ALA A 526 -14.40 -10.48 -3.32
C ALA A 526 -14.18 -12.00 -3.46
N LYS A 527 -14.50 -12.76 -2.41
CA LYS A 527 -14.47 -14.24 -2.40
C LYS A 527 -15.89 -14.77 -2.25
N ILE A 528 -16.21 -15.86 -2.94
CA ILE A 528 -17.57 -16.47 -2.95
C ILE A 528 -17.52 -17.98 -2.75
N ASP A 529 -16.35 -18.53 -2.46
CA ASP A 529 -16.03 -19.93 -2.72
C ASP A 529 -16.85 -20.84 -1.77
N VAL A 530 -17.03 -20.43 -0.51
CA VAL A 530 -17.96 -21.10 0.43
C VAL A 530 -19.43 -21.05 -0.03
N ALA A 531 -19.86 -19.96 -0.69
CA ALA A 531 -21.22 -19.85 -1.21
C ALA A 531 -21.41 -20.73 -2.46
N MET A 532 -20.38 -20.87 -3.29
CA MET A 532 -20.36 -21.81 -4.41
C MET A 532 -20.38 -23.26 -3.90
N ALA A 533 -19.58 -23.59 -2.89
CA ALA A 533 -19.61 -24.90 -2.22
C ALA A 533 -21.01 -25.24 -1.68
N LEU A 534 -21.76 -24.26 -1.15
CA LEU A 534 -23.18 -24.48 -0.80
C LEU A 534 -24.01 -24.87 -2.02
N PHE A 535 -23.89 -24.14 -3.13
CA PHE A 535 -24.64 -24.45 -4.35
C PHE A 535 -24.27 -25.84 -4.89
N ASP A 536 -23.01 -26.24 -4.77
CA ASP A 536 -22.57 -27.59 -5.13
C ASP A 536 -23.14 -28.67 -4.21
N ALA A 537 -23.32 -28.39 -2.91
CA ALA A 537 -23.94 -29.32 -1.96
C ALA A 537 -25.46 -29.47 -2.18
N VAL A 538 -26.14 -28.43 -2.69
CA VAL A 538 -27.62 -28.39 -2.87
C VAL A 538 -28.11 -29.39 -3.92
N ARG A 539 -27.37 -29.59 -5.02
CA ARG A 539 -27.80 -30.48 -6.11
C ARG A 539 -27.82 -31.96 -5.69
N PRO A 540 -26.74 -32.52 -5.11
CA PRO A 540 -26.74 -33.89 -4.58
C PRO A 540 -27.87 -34.17 -3.58
N CYS A 541 -28.28 -33.16 -2.79
CA CYS A 541 -29.33 -33.31 -1.79
C CYS A 541 -30.74 -33.48 -2.41
N ARG A 542 -30.90 -33.17 -3.71
CA ARG A 542 -32.17 -33.27 -4.44
C ARG A 542 -32.41 -34.66 -5.05
N SER A 543 -31.35 -35.42 -5.35
CA SER A 543 -31.43 -36.71 -6.05
C SER A 543 -31.75 -37.90 -5.12
N THR A 544 -31.69 -37.71 -3.80
CA THR A 544 -32.01 -38.73 -2.79
C THR A 544 -33.51 -38.79 -2.47
N GLN A 545 -34.33 -39.07 -3.48
CA GLN A 545 -35.67 -39.64 -3.24
C GLN A 545 -35.54 -41.16 -3.11
N SER A 546 -35.82 -41.65 -1.90
CA SER A 546 -36.02 -43.06 -1.51
C SER A 546 -35.01 -44.08 -2.05
N ARG A 547 -33.95 -44.36 -1.29
CA ARG A 547 -33.36 -45.70 -1.25
C ARG A 547 -33.66 -46.33 0.11
N SER A 548 -34.82 -46.97 0.22
CA SER A 548 -35.02 -48.03 1.19
C SER A 548 -34.04 -49.16 0.86
N ARG A 549 -33.03 -49.40 1.69
CA ARG A 549 -32.22 -50.61 1.58
C ARG A 549 -33.00 -51.78 2.18
N SER A 550 -33.42 -52.70 1.31
CA SER A 550 -34.00 -53.99 1.65
C SER A 550 -32.92 -55.09 1.70
N GLY A 551 -32.62 -55.57 2.92
CA GLY A 551 -32.13 -56.92 3.28
C GLY A 551 -30.61 -57.21 3.24
N PRO A 552 -30.12 -58.28 3.91
CA PRO A 552 -30.73 -59.09 4.96
C PRO A 552 -30.12 -58.83 6.36
N SER A 553 -30.88 -59.20 7.39
CA SER A 553 -30.42 -59.31 8.78
C SER A 553 -29.41 -60.45 8.93
N THR A 554 -28.15 -60.12 9.21
CA THR A 554 -27.19 -61.06 9.79
C THR A 554 -26.63 -60.45 11.07
N SER A 555 -27.03 -61.04 12.19
CA SER A 555 -26.41 -60.89 13.49
C SER A 555 -24.97 -61.39 13.41
N VAL A 556 -24.00 -60.48 13.46
CA VAL A 556 -22.63 -60.80 13.85
C VAL A 556 -22.33 -59.98 15.09
N VAL A 557 -22.32 -60.67 16.22
CA VAL A 557 -21.69 -60.22 17.45
C VAL A 557 -20.20 -60.19 17.17
N ALA A 558 -19.62 -59.00 17.06
CA ALA A 558 -18.17 -58.81 17.10
C ALA A 558 -17.85 -57.90 18.29
N SER A 559 -17.46 -58.56 19.40
CA SER A 559 -16.73 -57.92 20.48
C SER A 559 -15.37 -57.46 19.95
N GLY A 560 -15.09 -56.17 20.02
CA GLY A 560 -13.77 -55.62 19.71
C GLY A 560 -13.73 -54.19 20.23
N CYS A 561 -12.81 -53.93 21.16
CA CYS A 561 -12.59 -52.62 21.76
C CYS A 561 -12.33 -51.59 20.66
N PHE A 562 -13.12 -50.52 20.61
CA PHE A 562 -12.78 -49.31 19.87
C PHE A 562 -11.88 -48.46 20.75
N GLU A 563 -10.57 -48.51 20.50
CA GLU A 563 -9.63 -47.48 20.93
C GLU A 563 -9.98 -46.18 20.20
N ALA A 564 -10.50 -45.22 20.96
CA ALA A 564 -10.72 -43.85 20.53
C ALA A 564 -9.41 -43.07 20.65
N ASP A 565 -8.41 -43.35 19.81
CA ASP A 565 -7.15 -42.59 19.77
C ASP A 565 -6.66 -42.41 18.33
N ARG A 566 -7.30 -41.50 17.59
CA ARG A 566 -6.69 -40.76 16.49
C ARG A 566 -7.17 -39.32 16.56
N VAL A 567 -6.30 -38.42 17.01
CA VAL A 567 -6.55 -36.97 16.97
C VAL A 567 -6.31 -36.51 15.53
N GLY A 568 -7.36 -36.03 14.85
CA GLY A 568 -7.27 -35.48 13.49
C GLY A 568 -6.61 -34.10 13.47
N ILE A 569 -6.13 -33.67 12.30
CA ILE A 569 -5.51 -32.34 12.12
C ILE A 569 -6.52 -31.22 12.45
N LEU A 570 -7.81 -31.44 12.16
CA LEU A 570 -8.90 -30.53 12.54
C LEU A 570 -9.16 -30.48 14.06
N ASP A 571 -8.92 -31.57 14.81
CA ASP A 571 -9.17 -31.62 16.25
C ASP A 571 -8.13 -30.80 17.05
N VAL A 572 -6.89 -30.72 16.55
CA VAL A 572 -5.82 -29.87 17.09
C VAL A 572 -6.16 -28.39 16.89
N PHE A 573 -6.74 -28.04 15.74
CA PHE A 573 -7.13 -26.67 15.40
C PHE A 573 -8.40 -26.20 16.14
N LEU A 574 -9.40 -27.08 16.31
CA LEU A 574 -10.65 -26.76 17.00
C LEU A 574 -10.50 -26.68 18.53
N GLY A 575 -9.43 -27.22 19.10
CA GLY A 575 -8.92 -26.89 20.44
C GLY A 575 -9.61 -27.60 21.61
N ARG A 576 -9.03 -28.71 22.06
CA ARG A 576 -9.06 -29.14 23.48
C ARG A 576 -7.92 -28.43 24.24
N ALA A 577 -8.23 -27.97 25.45
CA ALA A 577 -7.60 -26.83 26.13
C ALA A 577 -6.24 -27.04 26.81
N SER A 578 -5.44 -25.96 26.94
CA SER A 578 -4.78 -25.55 28.22
C SER A 578 -4.28 -24.08 28.19
N ALA A 579 -4.10 -23.50 29.38
CA ALA A 579 -4.09 -22.06 29.74
C ALA A 579 -2.68 -21.37 29.69
N PRO A 580 -2.57 -20.02 29.85
CA PRO A 580 -1.39 -19.25 29.43
C PRO A 580 -0.35 -19.00 30.53
N ALA A 581 0.94 -18.86 30.15
CA ALA A 581 2.04 -18.47 31.03
C ALA A 581 2.78 -17.19 30.58
N SER A 582 3.36 -16.51 31.57
CA SER A 582 3.81 -15.13 31.66
C SER A 582 5.11 -14.74 30.91
N ARG A 583 5.21 -13.45 30.52
CA ARG A 583 6.39 -12.81 29.87
C ARG A 583 7.50 -12.38 30.86
N PRO A 584 8.80 -12.48 30.48
CA PRO A 584 9.85 -11.65 31.06
C PRO A 584 10.48 -10.63 30.07
N ARG A 585 11.23 -9.68 30.66
CA ARG A 585 11.75 -8.40 30.13
C ARG A 585 12.86 -8.53 29.07
N ARG A 586 12.87 -7.60 28.11
CA ARG A 586 13.97 -7.37 27.12
C ARG A 586 15.06 -6.45 27.66
N ALA A 587 16.32 -6.76 27.35
CA ALA A 587 17.44 -5.82 27.28
C ALA A 587 17.85 -5.62 25.81
N GLY A 588 18.17 -4.39 25.41
CA GLY A 588 18.50 -4.03 24.02
C GLY A 588 19.99 -4.03 23.71
N PRO A 589 20.41 -4.25 22.44
CA PRO A 589 21.81 -4.20 22.04
C PRO A 589 22.29 -2.77 21.73
N ARG A 590 23.54 -2.47 22.10
CA ARG A 590 24.29 -1.26 21.72
C ARG A 590 24.99 -1.47 20.37
N ALA A 591 25.03 -0.42 19.54
CA ALA A 591 25.81 -0.38 18.31
C ALA A 591 27.22 0.14 18.59
N ASP A 592 28.23 -0.52 18.02
CA ASP A 592 29.64 -0.16 18.14
C ASP A 592 30.08 0.62 16.89
N ALA A 593 30.73 1.77 17.08
CA ALA A 593 31.28 2.60 16.00
C ALA A 593 32.76 2.24 15.78
N GLY A 594 33.16 2.04 14.53
CA GLY A 594 34.48 1.50 14.17
C GLY A 594 35.66 2.32 14.68
N GLN A 595 36.58 1.66 15.39
CA GLN A 595 37.91 2.17 15.73
C GLN A 595 38.98 1.53 14.81
N PHE A 596 39.99 2.30 14.40
CA PHE A 596 41.19 1.78 13.74
C PHE A 596 42.14 1.22 14.79
N ILE A 597 42.57 -0.03 14.62
CA ILE A 597 43.26 -0.78 15.66
C ILE A 597 44.80 -0.67 15.49
N SER A 598 45.32 -0.23 14.33
CA SER A 598 46.77 -0.17 14.06
C SER A 598 47.15 0.74 12.87
N LEU A 599 48.40 1.21 12.83
CA LEU A 599 49.02 1.95 11.71
C LEU A 599 49.26 1.08 10.47
N ASP A 600 49.23 -0.24 10.61
CA ASP A 600 49.34 -1.22 9.50
C ASP A 600 47.99 -1.68 8.96
N ASP A 601 46.89 -1.14 9.47
CA ASP A 601 45.54 -1.47 9.04
C ASP A 601 45.36 -1.10 7.55
N GLU A 602 44.95 -2.08 6.76
CA GLU A 602 44.70 -1.90 5.33
C GLU A 602 43.61 -0.85 5.06
N ARG A 603 42.66 -0.68 5.98
CA ARG A 603 41.64 0.40 5.95
C ARG A 603 42.26 1.77 6.20
N LEU A 604 43.30 1.86 7.04
CA LEU A 604 44.03 3.11 7.27
C LEU A 604 44.87 3.47 6.03
N ARG A 605 45.48 2.50 5.35
CA ARG A 605 46.18 2.72 4.07
C ARG A 605 45.23 3.14 2.95
N GLU A 606 44.03 2.55 2.87
CA GLU A 606 42.97 2.99 1.94
C GLU A 606 42.46 4.41 2.28
N PHE A 607 42.30 4.73 3.57
CA PHE A 607 41.89 6.07 4.03
C PHE A 607 42.92 7.15 3.70
N LEU A 608 44.21 6.90 3.97
CA LEU A 608 45.31 7.83 3.71
C LEU A 608 45.55 8.07 2.21
N SER A 609 45.19 7.12 1.35
CA SER A 609 45.37 7.24 -0.11
C SER A 609 44.17 7.85 -0.85
N LEU A 610 42.95 7.74 -0.30
CA LEU A 610 41.71 8.09 -1.01
C LEU A 610 40.85 9.17 -0.33
N GLY A 611 41.16 9.54 0.91
CA GLY A 611 40.70 10.79 1.54
C GLY A 611 39.26 10.86 2.05
N THR A 612 38.45 9.80 1.93
CA THR A 612 37.09 9.79 2.49
C THR A 612 36.71 8.41 3.01
N MET A 613 36.44 8.32 4.31
CA MET A 613 35.72 7.21 4.92
C MET A 613 34.29 7.65 5.23
N THR A 614 33.34 6.87 4.76
CA THR A 614 31.93 7.08 5.11
C THR A 614 31.70 6.66 6.56
N PRO A 615 30.65 7.17 7.25
CA PRO A 615 30.32 6.77 8.63
C PRO A 615 30.12 5.25 8.81
N SER A 616 29.87 4.51 7.72
CA SER A 616 29.76 3.05 7.71
C SER A 616 31.10 2.30 7.74
N GLY A 617 32.22 3.01 7.59
CA GLY A 617 33.58 2.44 7.56
C GLY A 617 33.99 1.83 6.22
N VAL A 618 33.17 1.92 5.17
CA VAL A 618 33.47 1.43 3.81
C VAL A 618 33.98 2.56 2.92
N SER A 619 35.09 2.30 2.21
CA SER A 619 35.65 3.17 1.17
C SER A 619 34.91 2.96 -0.16
N VAL A 620 34.44 4.05 -0.78
CA VAL A 620 33.70 4.00 -2.05
C VAL A 620 34.59 4.51 -3.18
N THR A 621 34.95 3.60 -4.10
CA THR A 621 35.61 3.94 -5.37
C THR A 621 34.62 3.81 -6.52
N THR A 622 34.92 4.43 -7.67
CA THR A 622 34.11 4.27 -8.89
C THR A 622 33.95 2.80 -9.28
N GLU A 623 34.99 2.00 -9.14
CA GLU A 623 34.97 0.57 -9.48
C GLU A 623 34.06 -0.22 -8.52
N LYS A 624 34.10 0.07 -7.21
CA LYS A 624 33.20 -0.54 -6.21
C LYS A 624 31.75 -0.07 -6.42
N ALA A 625 31.54 1.22 -6.67
CA ALA A 625 30.23 1.81 -6.90
C ALA A 625 29.53 1.22 -8.13
N MET A 626 30.25 1.02 -9.24
CA MET A 626 29.69 0.44 -10.47
C MET A 626 29.29 -1.04 -10.33
N LYS A 627 29.68 -1.73 -9.25
CA LYS A 627 29.18 -3.08 -8.92
C LYS A 627 27.82 -3.06 -8.24
N VAL A 628 27.39 -1.90 -7.70
CA VAL A 628 26.05 -1.75 -7.12
C VAL A 628 25.03 -1.64 -8.25
N PRO A 629 24.02 -2.52 -8.33
CA PRO A 629 23.08 -2.56 -9.47
C PRO A 629 22.36 -1.24 -9.74
N ALA A 630 21.97 -0.52 -8.68
CA ALA A 630 21.31 0.78 -8.78
C ALA A 630 22.20 1.83 -9.47
N VAL A 631 23.48 1.91 -9.06
CA VAL A 631 24.45 2.84 -9.66
C VAL A 631 24.70 2.46 -11.12
N PHE A 632 24.96 1.18 -11.39
CA PHE A 632 25.18 0.69 -12.75
C PHE A 632 24.00 1.02 -13.66
N ARG A 633 22.76 0.77 -13.20
CA ARG A 633 21.56 1.03 -13.98
C ARG A 633 21.34 2.52 -14.23
N SER A 634 21.50 3.37 -13.22
CA SER A 634 21.40 4.83 -13.39
C SER A 634 22.43 5.39 -14.36
N VAL A 635 23.71 5.00 -14.21
CA VAL A 635 24.79 5.46 -15.09
C VAL A 635 24.60 4.95 -16.51
N SER A 636 24.29 3.66 -16.69
CA SER A 636 24.07 3.08 -18.02
C SER A 636 22.84 3.66 -18.71
N LEU A 637 21.74 3.90 -17.99
CA LEU A 637 20.54 4.49 -18.54
C LEU A 637 20.81 5.88 -19.13
N ILE A 638 21.48 6.76 -18.38
CA ILE A 638 21.80 8.12 -18.86
C ILE A 638 22.84 8.06 -19.99
N ALA A 639 23.92 7.28 -19.80
CA ALA A 639 25.00 7.20 -20.78
C ALA A 639 24.54 6.62 -22.12
N TYR A 640 23.75 5.53 -22.11
CA TYR A 640 23.20 4.95 -23.33
C TYR A 640 22.14 5.85 -23.97
N SER A 641 21.34 6.56 -23.15
CA SER A 641 20.36 7.51 -23.69
C SER A 641 21.05 8.66 -24.43
N VAL A 642 22.14 9.22 -23.89
CA VAL A 642 22.96 10.23 -24.59
C VAL A 642 23.71 9.62 -25.79
N GLY A 643 24.18 8.38 -25.67
CA GLY A 643 24.87 7.65 -26.73
C GLY A 643 24.01 7.42 -27.96
N MET A 644 22.78 6.93 -27.76
CA MET A 644 21.89 6.49 -28.85
C MET A 644 21.23 7.65 -29.61
N LEU A 645 21.15 8.83 -29.00
CA LEU A 645 20.54 9.98 -29.65
C LEU A 645 21.44 10.53 -30.75
N PRO A 646 20.90 10.79 -31.95
CA PRO A 646 21.63 11.47 -33.01
C PRO A 646 22.00 12.88 -32.56
N LEU A 647 23.30 13.20 -32.70
CA LEU A 647 23.84 14.53 -32.54
C LEU A 647 24.23 15.07 -33.91
N HIS A 648 23.56 16.13 -34.33
CA HIS A 648 23.77 16.74 -35.64
C HIS A 648 24.32 18.15 -35.49
N LEU A 649 25.13 18.55 -36.47
CA LEU A 649 25.42 19.96 -36.68
C LEU A 649 24.33 20.54 -37.59
N MET A 650 23.70 21.62 -37.15
CA MET A 650 22.57 22.28 -37.82
C MET A 650 23.00 23.67 -38.28
N GLU A 651 22.56 24.10 -39.45
CA GLU A 651 22.73 25.48 -39.92
C GLU A 651 21.64 26.37 -39.32
N GLU A 652 22.01 27.50 -38.71
CA GLU A 652 21.09 28.34 -37.94
C GLU A 652 20.03 29.03 -38.81
N SER A 653 20.39 29.42 -40.04
CA SER A 653 19.51 30.13 -40.98
C SER A 653 18.46 29.21 -41.61
N THR A 654 18.85 28.00 -42.02
CA THR A 654 17.97 27.06 -42.74
C THR A 654 17.40 25.97 -41.86
N LYS A 655 17.94 25.79 -40.63
CA LYS A 655 17.65 24.68 -39.71
C LYS A 655 17.87 23.29 -40.34
N LYS A 656 18.68 23.19 -41.40
CA LYS A 656 19.03 21.91 -42.05
C LYS A 656 20.30 21.30 -41.46
N LYS A 657 20.42 19.97 -41.58
CA LYS A 657 21.62 19.22 -41.19
C LYS A 657 22.81 19.67 -42.06
N ALA A 658 23.87 20.19 -41.45
CA ALA A 658 25.07 20.71 -42.11
C ALA A 658 26.01 19.59 -42.60
N LYS A 659 25.52 18.73 -43.50
CA LYS A 659 26.22 17.52 -43.97
C LYS A 659 27.56 17.80 -44.66
N ALA A 660 27.71 18.97 -45.26
CA ALA A 660 28.95 19.39 -45.93
C ALA A 660 30.06 19.80 -44.95
N HIS A 661 29.72 20.12 -43.70
CA HIS A 661 30.69 20.57 -42.70
C HIS A 661 31.52 19.39 -42.17
N PRO A 662 32.87 19.47 -42.09
CA PRO A 662 33.72 18.36 -41.65
C PRO A 662 33.37 17.77 -40.28
N LEU A 663 32.94 18.62 -39.34
CA LEU A 663 32.53 18.22 -37.99
C LEU A 663 31.26 17.34 -37.97
N PHE A 664 30.40 17.42 -38.98
CA PHE A 664 29.16 16.64 -39.03
C PHE A 664 29.43 15.13 -38.97
N LYS A 665 30.41 14.66 -39.74
CA LYS A 665 30.78 13.22 -39.77
C LYS A 665 31.33 12.75 -38.42
N LEU A 666 32.15 13.57 -37.76
CA LEU A 666 32.76 13.25 -36.47
C LEU A 666 31.72 13.13 -35.34
N LEU A 667 30.75 14.06 -35.29
CA LEU A 667 29.71 14.05 -34.26
C LEU A 667 28.67 12.95 -34.49
N HIS A 668 28.31 12.70 -35.75
CA HIS A 668 27.22 11.80 -36.08
C HIS A 668 27.65 10.32 -36.20
N ARG A 669 28.84 10.05 -36.74
CA ARG A 669 29.22 8.69 -37.18
C ARG A 669 30.42 8.11 -36.45
N GLU A 670 31.59 8.74 -36.60
CA GLU A 670 32.89 8.18 -36.16
C GLU A 670 33.79 9.31 -35.65
N PRO A 671 33.88 9.53 -34.33
CA PRO A 671 34.75 10.56 -33.75
C PRO A 671 36.24 10.18 -33.83
N ASN A 672 36.56 8.89 -33.94
CA ASN A 672 37.90 8.37 -34.15
C ASN A 672 37.86 7.04 -34.93
N ASN A 673 39.01 6.40 -35.10
CA ASN A 673 39.15 5.20 -35.93
C ASN A 673 38.78 3.88 -35.22
N TYR A 674 38.37 3.91 -33.95
CA TYR A 674 38.10 2.70 -33.16
C TYR A 674 36.82 2.79 -32.31
N GLN A 675 36.10 3.90 -32.35
CA GLN A 675 34.81 4.09 -31.67
C GLN A 675 33.76 4.62 -32.65
N SER A 676 32.55 4.07 -32.56
CA SER A 676 31.38 4.73 -33.11
C SER A 676 31.03 5.98 -32.30
N ALA A 677 30.18 6.85 -32.84
CA ALA A 677 29.66 7.99 -32.11
C ALA A 677 28.88 7.59 -30.84
N PHE A 678 28.24 6.41 -30.85
CA PHE A 678 27.57 5.84 -29.67
C PHE A 678 28.58 5.50 -28.57
N ASP A 679 29.65 4.77 -28.90
CA ASP A 679 30.66 4.31 -27.93
C ASP A 679 31.37 5.49 -27.28
N PHE A 680 31.74 6.49 -28.09
CA PHE A 680 32.42 7.68 -27.62
C PHE A 680 31.55 8.51 -26.67
N ARG A 681 30.30 8.82 -27.06
CA ARG A 681 29.38 9.59 -26.21
C ARG A 681 29.07 8.86 -24.91
N THR A 682 28.82 7.55 -24.99
CA THR A 682 28.55 6.73 -23.81
C THR A 682 29.74 6.75 -22.85
N LEU A 683 30.97 6.61 -23.35
CA LEU A 683 32.17 6.62 -22.53
C LEU A 683 32.39 7.98 -21.84
N LEU A 684 32.33 9.08 -22.59
CA LEU A 684 32.51 10.41 -22.03
C LEU A 684 31.39 10.78 -21.04
N GLN A 685 30.14 10.42 -21.34
CA GLN A 685 29.02 10.66 -20.44
C GLN A 685 29.15 9.84 -19.17
N ARG A 686 29.58 8.57 -19.26
CA ARG A 686 29.88 7.75 -18.09
C ARG A 686 30.92 8.43 -17.21
N TRP A 687 32.05 8.87 -17.78
CA TRP A 687 33.09 9.55 -17.02
C TRP A 687 32.63 10.87 -16.40
N ALA A 688 31.82 11.66 -17.13
CA ALA A 688 31.23 12.88 -16.58
C ALA A 688 30.31 12.59 -15.37
N LEU A 689 29.59 11.47 -15.36
CA LEU A 689 28.75 11.06 -14.23
C LEU A 689 29.58 10.51 -13.05
N THR A 690 30.55 9.65 -13.34
CA THR A 690 31.28 8.90 -12.29
C THR A 690 32.48 9.64 -11.72
N GLU A 691 33.21 10.38 -12.56
CA GLU A 691 34.41 11.14 -12.17
C GLU A 691 34.16 12.66 -12.15
N GLY A 692 32.95 13.09 -12.53
CA GLY A 692 32.54 14.49 -12.65
C GLY A 692 32.92 15.12 -14.00
N ASN A 693 33.92 14.54 -14.70
CA ASN A 693 34.49 15.13 -15.90
C ASN A 693 34.71 14.08 -16.99
N GLY A 694 34.42 14.43 -18.25
CA GLY A 694 34.73 13.64 -19.43
C GLY A 694 35.59 14.44 -20.40
N TYR A 695 36.74 13.90 -20.81
CA TYR A 695 37.71 14.60 -21.66
C TYR A 695 37.96 13.89 -22.98
N ALA A 696 38.16 14.68 -24.03
CA ALA A 696 38.77 14.20 -25.27
C ALA A 696 39.74 15.23 -25.86
N ILE A 697 40.89 14.77 -26.31
CA ILE A 697 41.85 15.58 -27.06
C ILE A 697 41.32 15.80 -28.48
N VAL A 698 41.35 17.05 -28.93
CA VAL A 698 40.94 17.48 -30.26
C VAL A 698 42.17 17.48 -31.17
N VAL A 699 42.23 16.54 -32.11
CA VAL A 699 43.32 16.48 -33.09
C VAL A 699 42.90 17.25 -34.34
N ARG A 700 43.49 18.43 -34.56
CA ARG A 700 43.23 19.29 -35.72
C ARG A 700 44.21 19.00 -36.86
N SER A 701 43.81 19.35 -38.08
CA SER A 701 44.70 19.28 -39.23
C SER A 701 45.79 20.35 -39.12
N PRO A 702 47.06 20.01 -39.43
CA PRO A 702 48.16 20.98 -39.40
C PRO A 702 48.05 22.06 -40.49
N THR A 703 47.30 21.81 -41.56
CA THR A 703 47.11 22.72 -42.70
C THR A 703 45.81 23.52 -42.65
N ASP A 704 44.77 23.02 -41.97
CA ASP A 704 43.49 23.70 -41.80
C ASP A 704 42.99 23.58 -40.36
N LYS A 705 43.07 24.69 -39.62
CA LYS A 705 42.65 24.74 -38.22
C LYS A 705 41.15 24.50 -38.01
N ARG A 706 40.30 24.71 -39.03
CA ARG A 706 38.85 24.42 -38.97
C ARG A 706 38.56 22.93 -39.11
N LYS A 707 39.48 22.16 -39.71
CA LYS A 707 39.32 20.72 -39.93
C LYS A 707 39.80 19.92 -38.73
N ILE A 708 38.87 19.37 -37.97
CA ILE A 708 39.15 18.38 -36.92
C ILE A 708 39.30 17.01 -37.58
N LEU A 709 40.35 16.27 -37.24
CA LEU A 709 40.62 14.94 -37.76
C LEU A 709 40.02 13.85 -36.87
N ARG A 710 40.19 13.95 -35.55
CA ARG A 710 39.74 12.95 -34.56
C ARG A 710 39.54 13.56 -33.17
N LEU A 711 38.69 12.91 -32.38
CA LEU A 711 38.52 13.15 -30.95
C LEU A 711 39.00 11.90 -30.18
N ILE A 712 40.02 12.08 -29.34
CA ILE A 712 40.64 10.98 -28.59
C ILE A 712 40.21 11.05 -27.12
N PRO A 713 39.36 10.14 -26.62
CA PRO A 713 38.98 10.13 -25.21
C PRO A 713 40.21 9.99 -24.30
N VAL A 714 40.21 10.72 -23.19
CA VAL A 714 41.27 10.65 -22.16
C VAL A 714 40.64 10.29 -20.83
N ASN A 715 41.25 9.33 -20.14
CA ASN A 715 40.82 8.96 -18.80
C ASN A 715 40.93 10.18 -17.85
N PRO A 716 39.85 10.58 -17.17
CA PRO A 716 39.85 11.74 -16.28
C PRO A 716 40.89 11.69 -15.17
N LYS A 717 41.30 10.50 -14.71
CA LYS A 717 42.35 10.35 -13.70
C LYS A 717 43.70 10.90 -14.15
N HIS A 718 43.92 11.02 -15.46
CA HIS A 718 45.19 11.46 -16.04
C HIS A 718 45.14 12.92 -16.53
N MET A 719 44.01 13.62 -16.35
CA MET A 719 43.80 14.98 -16.83
C MET A 719 43.39 15.89 -15.69
N LYS A 720 44.08 17.03 -15.53
CA LYS A 720 43.76 18.03 -14.51
C LYS A 720 43.61 19.43 -15.14
N PRO A 721 42.44 20.07 -15.06
CA PRO A 721 42.30 21.47 -15.42
C PRO A 721 42.96 22.35 -14.34
N VAL A 722 43.71 23.36 -14.78
CA VAL A 722 44.39 24.32 -13.91
C VAL A 722 44.05 25.72 -14.37
N GLN A 723 43.46 26.53 -13.48
CA GLN A 723 43.28 27.94 -13.72
C GLN A 723 44.59 28.68 -13.48
N GLN A 724 45.00 29.45 -14.46
CA GLN A 724 46.18 30.31 -14.41
C GLN A 724 45.85 31.64 -13.74
N LYS A 725 46.89 32.41 -13.40
CA LYS A 725 46.74 33.73 -12.74
C LYS A 725 46.01 34.76 -13.61
N ASP A 726 46.00 34.58 -14.93
CA ASP A 726 45.30 35.41 -15.90
C ASP A 726 43.85 34.95 -16.17
N TRP A 727 43.34 34.02 -15.36
CA TRP A 727 42.01 33.39 -15.48
C TRP A 727 41.85 32.45 -16.67
N SER A 728 42.89 32.24 -17.49
CA SER A 728 42.88 31.19 -18.51
C SER A 728 42.92 29.80 -17.87
N VAL A 729 42.39 28.80 -18.57
CA VAL A 729 42.38 27.41 -18.10
C VAL A 729 43.23 26.57 -19.03
N ILE A 730 44.23 25.90 -18.48
CA ILE A 730 45.02 24.88 -19.19
C ILE A 730 44.65 23.49 -18.68
N TYR A 731 44.92 22.48 -19.50
CA TYR A 731 44.65 21.09 -19.19
C TYR A 731 45.96 20.31 -19.12
N ARG A 732 46.37 19.92 -17.92
CA ARG A 732 47.58 19.13 -17.69
C ARG A 732 47.28 17.64 -17.81
N HIS A 733 47.81 17.01 -18.84
CA HIS A 733 47.73 15.57 -19.07
C HIS A 733 48.99 14.88 -18.55
N THR A 734 48.82 13.92 -17.65
CA THR A 734 49.89 13.09 -17.08
C THR A 734 49.59 11.62 -17.34
N PRO A 735 49.97 11.07 -18.51
CA PRO A 735 49.86 9.65 -18.81
C PRO A 735 50.72 8.81 -17.86
N SER A 736 50.35 7.55 -17.66
CA SER A 736 51.14 6.60 -16.85
C SER A 736 52.50 6.24 -17.45
N ASP A 737 52.69 6.47 -18.75
CA ASP A 737 53.82 6.01 -19.57
C ASP A 737 54.64 7.16 -20.21
N ARG A 738 54.25 8.42 -20.01
CA ARG A 738 54.88 9.60 -20.63
C ARG A 738 54.94 10.79 -19.67
N GLY A 739 55.82 11.75 -19.97
CA GLY A 739 55.90 13.01 -19.24
C GLY A 739 54.63 13.85 -19.32
N ALA A 740 54.44 14.75 -18.34
CA ALA A 740 53.32 15.67 -18.31
C ALA A 740 53.32 16.59 -19.54
N ARG A 741 52.14 16.81 -20.13
CA ARG A 741 51.94 17.75 -21.23
C ARG A 741 50.74 18.65 -20.93
N ASP A 742 50.93 19.95 -21.10
CA ASP A 742 49.86 20.93 -20.96
C ASP A 742 49.20 21.17 -22.34
N TYR A 743 47.88 21.29 -22.34
CA TYR A 743 47.04 21.56 -23.50
C TYR A 743 46.23 22.84 -23.26
N ASP A 744 46.00 23.61 -24.33
CA ASP A 744 45.12 24.78 -24.27
C ASP A 744 43.65 24.35 -24.18
N ALA A 745 42.79 25.26 -23.68
CA ALA A 745 41.35 24.98 -23.55
C ALA A 745 40.66 24.63 -24.88
N SER A 746 41.18 25.13 -26.01
CA SER A 746 40.65 24.84 -27.36
C SER A 746 41.05 23.47 -27.89
N GLU A 747 42.00 22.79 -27.24
CA GLU A 747 42.51 21.47 -27.63
C GLU A 747 41.84 20.32 -26.86
N ILE A 748 41.05 20.62 -25.81
CA ILE A 748 40.37 19.62 -24.98
C ILE A 748 38.86 19.85 -25.00
N LEU A 749 38.14 18.89 -25.57
CA LEU A 749 36.70 18.80 -25.37
C LEU A 749 36.43 18.31 -23.95
N HIS A 750 35.86 19.18 -23.12
CA HIS A 750 35.54 18.90 -21.73
C HIS A 750 34.02 18.91 -21.51
N ILE A 751 33.46 17.74 -21.22
CA ILE A 751 32.07 17.51 -20.81
C ILE A 751 32.02 17.46 -19.28
N ARG A 752 31.17 18.30 -18.69
CA ARG A 752 30.98 18.40 -17.24
C ARG A 752 29.54 18.79 -16.93
N GLY A 753 29.04 18.34 -15.79
CA GLY A 753 27.73 18.69 -15.25
C GLY A 753 27.83 19.87 -14.27
N MET A 754 27.20 19.72 -13.11
CA MET A 754 27.28 20.68 -12.01
C MET A 754 28.73 20.84 -11.53
N THR A 755 29.12 22.06 -11.16
CA THR A 755 30.48 22.41 -10.72
C THR A 755 30.40 23.29 -9.46
N ASP A 756 31.33 23.13 -8.53
CA ASP A 756 31.43 24.04 -7.36
C ASP A 756 32.39 25.22 -7.61
N ASP A 757 33.32 25.07 -8.55
CA ASP A 757 34.39 26.03 -8.86
C ASP A 757 34.29 26.61 -10.28
N GLY A 758 33.26 26.22 -11.05
CA GLY A 758 33.08 26.60 -12.45
C GLY A 758 33.99 25.87 -13.46
N ILE A 759 34.88 25.00 -12.99
CA ILE A 759 35.92 24.34 -13.82
C ILE A 759 35.78 22.82 -13.74
N ASN A 760 35.69 22.26 -12.54
CA ASN A 760 35.61 20.83 -12.28
C ASN A 760 34.16 20.42 -12.02
N GLY A 761 33.70 19.42 -12.77
CA GLY A 761 32.42 18.78 -12.50
C GLY A 761 32.43 17.96 -11.23
N VAL A 762 31.29 17.93 -10.55
CA VAL A 762 31.04 17.13 -9.35
C VAL A 762 30.75 15.68 -9.75
N SER A 763 31.48 14.73 -9.16
CA SER A 763 31.20 13.30 -9.32
C SER A 763 29.93 12.91 -8.58
N LEU A 764 28.96 12.34 -9.30
CA LEU A 764 27.72 11.85 -8.68
C LEU A 764 27.96 10.60 -7.82
N VAL A 765 29.00 9.82 -8.13
CA VAL A 765 29.42 8.69 -7.29
C VAL A 765 29.98 9.18 -5.96
N LYS A 766 30.80 10.24 -5.95
CA LYS A 766 31.28 10.85 -4.72
C LYS A 766 30.13 11.48 -3.93
N GLN A 767 29.19 12.14 -4.62
CA GLN A 767 28.01 12.72 -3.98
C GLN A 767 27.10 11.66 -3.33
N ALA A 768 27.00 10.48 -3.94
CA ALA A 768 26.23 9.35 -3.42
C ALA A 768 27.05 8.39 -2.53
N ALA A 769 28.28 8.75 -2.14
CA ALA A 769 29.21 7.81 -1.50
C ALA A 769 28.64 7.20 -0.21
N ASP A 770 27.96 7.98 0.63
CA ASP A 770 27.38 7.45 1.88
C ASP A 770 26.26 6.44 1.63
N ALA A 771 25.35 6.74 0.69
CA ALA A 771 24.26 5.82 0.32
C ALA A 771 24.80 4.54 -0.34
N ILE A 772 25.80 4.67 -1.21
CA ILE A 772 26.47 3.54 -1.84
C ILE A 772 27.20 2.68 -0.80
N ALA A 773 27.91 3.30 0.14
CA ALA A 773 28.61 2.60 1.21
C ALA A 773 27.64 1.84 2.12
N LEU A 774 26.49 2.43 2.42
CA LEU A 774 25.45 1.78 3.21
C LEU A 774 24.82 0.60 2.45
N ALA A 775 24.56 0.75 1.16
CA ALA A 775 24.08 -0.35 0.30
C ALA A 775 25.09 -1.51 0.26
N ILE A 776 26.37 -1.22 0.04
CA ILE A 776 27.46 -2.23 0.06
C ILE A 776 27.55 -2.90 1.43
N SER A 777 27.44 -2.12 2.52
CA SER A 777 27.49 -2.65 3.88
C SER A 777 26.32 -3.58 4.18
N ALA A 778 25.11 -3.22 3.74
CA ALA A 778 23.92 -4.05 3.87
C ALA A 778 24.07 -5.37 3.09
N ASP A 779 24.55 -5.30 1.85
CA ASP A 779 24.79 -6.47 1.01
C ASP A 779 25.88 -7.38 1.61
N LEU A 780 26.95 -6.81 2.17
CA LEU A 780 28.00 -7.57 2.87
C LEU A 780 27.50 -8.19 4.17
N ALA A 781 26.65 -7.50 4.94
CA ALA A 781 26.05 -8.05 6.15
C ALA A 781 25.15 -9.26 5.84
N VAL A 782 24.33 -9.14 4.80
CA VAL A 782 23.52 -10.23 4.26
C VAL A 782 24.40 -11.35 3.73
N GLY A 783 25.41 -11.04 2.92
CA GLY A 783 26.36 -12.03 2.40
C GLY A 783 27.12 -12.79 3.51
N ARG A 784 27.48 -12.12 4.61
CA ARG A 784 28.06 -12.78 5.81
C ARG A 784 27.05 -13.67 6.51
N LEU A 785 25.79 -13.25 6.60
CA LEU A 785 24.71 -14.04 7.16
C LEU A 785 24.49 -15.34 6.35
N PHE A 786 24.48 -15.24 5.02
CA PHE A 786 24.44 -16.41 4.13
C PHE A 786 25.71 -17.28 4.21
N LYS A 787 26.90 -16.67 4.24
CA LYS A 787 28.19 -17.40 4.27
C LYS A 787 28.40 -18.18 5.57
N ASN A 788 27.96 -17.63 6.69
CA ASN A 788 28.15 -18.21 8.02
C ASN A 788 26.99 -19.14 8.45
N GLY A 789 26.10 -19.53 7.52
CA GLY A 789 25.07 -20.56 7.74
C GLY A 789 23.98 -20.20 8.77
N SER A 790 23.86 -18.94 9.18
CA SER A 790 22.97 -18.54 10.27
C SER A 790 21.66 -17.92 9.74
N PHE A 791 20.85 -18.73 9.06
CA PHE A 791 19.39 -18.59 9.14
C PHE A 791 18.80 -19.39 10.30
N SER A 792 19.61 -20.22 10.95
CA SER A 792 19.24 -20.88 12.18
C SER A 792 19.23 -19.83 13.30
N ASN A 793 18.08 -19.21 13.54
CA ASN A 793 17.70 -18.70 14.85
C ASN A 793 17.55 -19.88 15.85
N ILE A 794 18.45 -20.86 15.82
CA ILE A 794 18.42 -22.05 16.63
C ILE A 794 19.36 -21.80 17.79
N TYR A 795 18.81 -21.76 18.99
CA TYR A 795 19.60 -21.88 20.20
C TYR A 795 19.40 -23.27 20.77
N LEU A 796 20.46 -23.80 21.37
CA LEU A 796 20.44 -25.10 22.03
C LEU A 796 20.08 -24.90 23.50
N ALA A 797 19.00 -25.54 23.94
CA ALA A 797 18.57 -25.54 25.33
C ALA A 797 18.97 -26.87 25.99
N ALA A 798 19.92 -26.83 26.92
CA ALA A 798 20.27 -27.98 27.76
C ALA A 798 19.43 -27.97 29.06
N PRO A 799 18.85 -29.11 29.48
CA PRO A 799 18.01 -29.19 30.67
C PRO A 799 18.77 -29.08 32.00
N GLU A 800 20.05 -29.49 32.06
CA GLU A 800 20.97 -29.31 33.20
C GLU A 800 22.33 -28.80 32.71
N GLY A 801 23.19 -28.33 33.62
CA GLY A 801 24.52 -27.79 33.27
C GLY A 801 25.41 -28.83 32.58
N LEU A 802 25.93 -28.50 31.40
CA LEU A 802 26.86 -29.34 30.63
C LEU A 802 28.24 -29.40 31.29
N SER A 803 28.94 -30.52 31.19
CA SER A 803 30.37 -30.58 31.53
C SER A 803 31.22 -29.84 30.49
N ASP A 804 32.42 -29.40 30.88
CA ASP A 804 33.33 -28.67 29.98
C ASP A 804 33.70 -29.50 28.74
N GLU A 805 33.91 -30.82 28.89
CA GLU A 805 34.19 -31.72 27.77
C GLU A 805 32.98 -31.95 26.84
N ALA A 806 31.75 -31.87 27.36
CA ALA A 806 30.53 -31.97 26.55
C ALA A 806 30.29 -30.66 25.78
N PHE A 807 30.55 -29.51 26.40
CA PHE A 807 30.43 -28.20 25.77
C PHE A 807 31.42 -28.03 24.60
N ASP A 808 32.68 -28.41 24.76
CA ASP A 808 33.70 -28.26 23.71
C ASP A 808 33.44 -29.19 22.51
N ARG A 809 32.93 -30.40 22.75
CA ARG A 809 32.50 -31.31 21.67
C ARG A 809 31.27 -30.77 20.93
N LEU A 810 30.24 -30.35 21.66
CA LEU A 810 29.03 -29.77 21.08
C LEU A 810 29.35 -28.53 20.23
N ARG A 811 30.30 -27.70 20.68
CA ARG A 811 30.78 -26.53 19.93
C ARG A 811 31.52 -26.94 18.65
N SER A 812 32.41 -27.91 18.71
CA SER A 812 33.15 -28.42 17.55
C SER A 812 32.19 -29.01 16.50
N ASP A 813 31.21 -29.78 16.95
CA ASP A 813 30.21 -30.39 16.08
C ASP A 813 29.30 -29.31 15.48
N TRP A 814 28.83 -28.35 16.28
CA TRP A 814 28.03 -27.21 15.80
C TRP A 814 28.73 -26.41 14.70
N ASP A 815 30.02 -26.08 14.88
CA ASP A 815 30.81 -25.39 13.87
C ASP A 815 30.97 -26.25 12.61
N SER A 816 31.07 -27.58 12.73
CA SER A 816 31.15 -28.49 11.58
C SER A 816 29.83 -28.60 10.79
N TYR A 817 28.68 -28.51 11.47
CA TYR A 817 27.35 -28.64 10.86
C TYR A 817 26.82 -27.32 10.27
N TYR A 818 27.20 -26.16 10.82
CA TYR A 818 26.62 -24.87 10.43
C TYR A 818 27.60 -23.91 9.73
N SER A 819 28.89 -24.24 9.60
CA SER A 819 29.84 -23.40 8.83
C SER A 819 29.91 -23.82 7.35
N GLY A 820 29.81 -22.85 6.44
CA GLY A 820 29.95 -23.05 4.99
C GLY A 820 28.63 -23.39 4.26
N ALA A 821 28.54 -22.95 2.99
CA ALA A 821 27.34 -23.12 2.17
C ALA A 821 27.01 -24.60 1.85
N ASP A 822 28.03 -25.47 1.84
CA ASP A 822 27.91 -26.90 1.50
C ASP A 822 27.29 -27.74 2.63
N ASN A 823 27.18 -27.20 3.84
CA ASN A 823 26.61 -27.87 5.01
C ASN A 823 25.13 -27.52 5.25
N ALA A 824 24.56 -26.61 4.44
CA ALA A 824 23.14 -26.26 4.50
C ALA A 824 22.25 -27.49 4.21
N GLY A 825 21.35 -27.82 5.15
CA GLY A 825 20.42 -28.94 5.02
C GLY A 825 20.88 -30.25 5.70
N ARG A 826 22.04 -30.28 6.36
CA ARG A 826 22.41 -31.41 7.22
C ARG A 826 21.64 -31.36 8.54
N SER A 827 21.03 -32.47 8.93
CA SER A 827 20.34 -32.61 10.21
C SER A 827 21.37 -32.80 11.34
N PRO A 828 21.47 -31.87 12.30
CA PRO A 828 22.33 -32.08 13.47
C PRO A 828 21.75 -33.16 14.39
N ILE A 829 22.63 -33.91 15.04
CA ILE A 829 22.30 -34.88 16.09
C ILE A 829 22.60 -34.20 17.43
N PHE A 830 21.66 -34.25 18.37
CA PHE A 830 21.82 -33.65 19.70
C PHE A 830 21.81 -34.74 20.78
N GLU A 831 22.81 -34.68 21.66
CA GLU A 831 23.00 -35.62 22.78
C GLU A 831 22.48 -35.01 24.09
N GLU A 832 22.35 -35.82 25.14
CA GLU A 832 22.05 -35.39 26.53
C GLU A 832 20.79 -34.51 26.72
N GLY A 833 19.78 -34.71 25.87
CA GLY A 833 18.50 -33.98 25.99
C GLY A 833 18.57 -32.52 25.57
N VAL A 834 19.62 -32.12 24.85
CA VAL A 834 19.73 -30.79 24.25
C VAL A 834 18.69 -30.62 23.14
N GLU A 835 17.80 -29.65 23.31
CA GLU A 835 16.73 -29.38 22.33
C GLU A 835 17.06 -28.16 21.46
N PRO A 836 17.04 -28.29 20.11
CA PRO A 836 17.15 -27.16 19.20
C PRO A 836 15.83 -26.37 19.18
N LYS A 837 15.88 -25.09 19.54
CA LYS A 837 14.71 -24.20 19.46
C LYS A 837 14.91 -23.19 18.35
N SER A 838 14.17 -23.35 17.25
CA SER A 838 14.14 -22.36 16.18
C SER A 838 13.24 -21.18 16.58
N MET A 839 13.71 -19.95 16.37
CA MET A 839 12.82 -18.79 16.32
C MET A 839 12.38 -18.53 14.89
N ALA A 840 11.10 -18.21 14.73
CA ALA A 840 10.56 -17.73 13.46
C ALA A 840 11.42 -16.58 12.89
N PRO A 841 11.57 -16.48 11.57
CA PRO A 841 12.26 -15.35 10.95
C PRO A 841 11.64 -14.05 11.44
N SER A 842 12.49 -13.15 11.94
CA SER A 842 12.04 -11.97 12.68
C SER A 842 11.72 -10.81 11.72
N ALA A 843 10.95 -9.82 12.19
CA ALA A 843 10.69 -8.54 11.53
C ALA A 843 11.95 -7.83 10.97
N LYS A 844 13.15 -8.23 11.42
CA LYS A 844 14.45 -7.74 10.94
C LYS A 844 14.74 -8.09 9.48
N ASP A 845 14.24 -9.21 8.96
CA ASP A 845 14.51 -9.65 7.58
C ASP A 845 13.66 -8.86 6.58
N ALA A 846 12.38 -8.66 6.91
CA ALA A 846 11.50 -7.74 6.17
C ALA A 846 12.04 -6.29 6.22
N GLN A 847 12.53 -5.84 7.38
CA GLN A 847 13.18 -4.54 7.55
C GLN A 847 14.49 -4.42 6.73
N SER A 848 15.26 -5.49 6.59
CA SER A 848 16.48 -5.51 5.76
C SER A 848 16.14 -5.32 4.28
N ASN A 849 15.11 -6.01 3.79
CA ASN A 849 14.63 -5.86 2.40
C ASN A 849 14.08 -4.46 2.14
N GLU A 850 13.30 -3.90 3.07
CA GLU A 850 12.78 -2.53 2.97
C GLU A 850 13.92 -1.50 2.99
N THR A 851 14.93 -1.70 3.84
CA THR A 851 16.12 -0.85 3.90
C THR A 851 16.88 -0.87 2.57
N ARG A 852 17.06 -2.05 1.96
CA ARG A 852 17.70 -2.20 0.64
C ARG A 852 16.90 -1.49 -0.45
N GLY A 853 15.56 -1.61 -0.44
CA GLY A 853 14.68 -0.86 -1.36
C GLY A 853 14.86 0.65 -1.23
N ARG A 854 14.88 1.18 -0.01
CA ARG A 854 15.13 2.62 0.24
C ARG A 854 16.53 3.07 -0.18
N GLN A 855 17.57 2.23 -0.02
CA GLN A 855 18.92 2.57 -0.49
C GLN A 855 18.98 2.72 -2.01
N VAL A 856 18.28 1.86 -2.77
CA VAL A 856 18.18 1.98 -4.23
C VAL A 856 17.57 3.34 -4.62
N GLU A 857 16.54 3.79 -3.90
CA GLU A 857 15.90 5.09 -4.15
C GLU A 857 16.78 6.28 -3.79
N GLU A 858 17.55 6.20 -2.71
CA GLU A 858 18.49 7.26 -2.30
C GLU A 858 19.59 7.45 -3.35
N ILE A 859 20.16 6.35 -3.84
CA ILE A 859 21.12 6.36 -4.94
C ILE A 859 20.46 6.96 -6.20
N ALA A 860 19.27 6.49 -6.57
CA ALA A 860 18.54 6.95 -7.75
C ALA A 860 18.29 8.47 -7.76
N ARG A 861 18.05 9.06 -6.58
CA ARG A 861 17.78 10.49 -6.40
C ARG A 861 18.97 11.36 -6.82
N ILE A 862 20.19 10.94 -6.48
CA ILE A 862 21.41 11.68 -6.85
C ILE A 862 21.64 11.66 -8.36
N PHE A 863 21.35 10.56 -9.03
CA PHE A 863 21.46 10.45 -10.49
C PHE A 863 20.25 11.01 -11.25
N GLY A 864 19.17 11.38 -10.55
CA GLY A 864 17.93 11.84 -11.19
C GLY A 864 17.19 10.76 -11.99
N THR A 865 17.39 9.48 -11.64
CA THR A 865 16.76 8.35 -12.34
C THR A 865 15.41 7.98 -11.72
N PRO A 866 14.30 7.94 -12.49
CA PRO A 866 13.00 7.51 -11.98
C PRO A 866 12.97 6.04 -11.56
N ARG A 867 12.26 5.74 -10.47
CA ARG A 867 12.07 4.38 -9.92
C ARG A 867 11.61 3.34 -10.96
N PRO A 868 10.63 3.62 -11.84
CA PRO A 868 10.17 2.61 -12.81
C PRO A 868 11.26 2.19 -13.80
N LEU A 869 12.20 3.09 -14.13
CA LEU A 869 13.31 2.78 -15.04
C LEU A 869 14.42 1.94 -14.37
N LEU A 870 14.33 1.76 -13.04
CA LEU A 870 15.14 0.86 -12.23
C LEU A 870 14.50 -0.52 -12.00
N MET A 871 13.37 -0.81 -12.66
CA MET A 871 12.63 -2.08 -12.53
C MET A 871 12.11 -2.34 -11.10
N MET A 872 11.56 -1.30 -10.48
CA MET A 872 10.85 -1.41 -9.20
C MET A 872 9.33 -1.34 -9.41
N ASP A 873 8.58 -2.23 -8.76
CA ASP A 873 7.16 -2.50 -9.05
C ASP A 873 6.16 -1.44 -8.55
N ASP A 874 6.62 -0.45 -7.76
CA ASP A 874 5.76 0.58 -7.15
C ASP A 874 5.88 1.94 -7.84
N THR A 875 4.80 2.40 -8.49
CA THR A 875 4.68 3.79 -8.94
C THR A 875 3.95 4.64 -7.90
N SER A 876 4.72 5.35 -7.05
CA SER A 876 4.16 6.33 -6.09
C SER A 876 3.63 7.62 -6.73
N TRP A 877 3.71 7.71 -8.06
CA TRP A 877 3.20 8.83 -8.84
C TRP A 877 1.94 8.36 -9.58
N GLY A 878 0.77 8.88 -9.18
CA GLY A 878 -0.54 8.57 -9.79
C GLY A 878 -0.74 9.11 -11.21
N SER A 879 0.34 9.29 -11.97
CA SER A 879 0.35 9.68 -13.38
C SER A 879 0.89 8.51 -14.20
N GLY A 880 0.32 8.26 -15.38
CA GLY A 880 0.76 7.18 -16.27
C GLY A 880 2.27 7.23 -16.56
N ILE A 881 2.86 6.07 -16.82
CA ILE A 881 4.31 5.86 -17.05
C ILE A 881 4.89 6.85 -18.08
N ASP A 882 4.10 7.25 -19.07
CA ASP A 882 4.48 8.22 -20.12
C ASP A 882 4.88 9.60 -19.56
N VAL A 883 4.20 10.09 -18.52
CA VAL A 883 4.50 11.40 -17.91
C VAL A 883 5.84 11.34 -17.17
N LEU A 884 6.17 10.20 -16.55
CA LEU A 884 7.46 9.99 -15.88
C LEU A 884 8.61 9.91 -16.89
N GLY A 885 8.38 9.27 -18.05
CA GLY A 885 9.33 9.28 -19.16
C GLY A 885 9.64 10.70 -19.65
N GLN A 886 8.61 11.54 -19.79
CA GLN A 886 8.79 12.95 -20.18
C GLN A 886 9.58 13.76 -19.13
N PHE A 887 9.33 13.55 -17.84
CA PHE A 887 10.10 14.21 -16.78
C PHE A 887 11.56 13.78 -16.77
N PHE A 888 11.85 12.51 -17.02
CA PHE A 888 13.23 12.03 -17.13
C PHE A 888 13.97 12.67 -18.30
N VAL A 889 13.33 12.77 -19.48
CA VAL A 889 13.94 13.47 -20.61
C VAL A 889 14.15 14.95 -20.27
N ARG A 890 13.13 15.62 -19.71
CA ARG A 890 13.15 17.07 -19.48
C ARG A 890 14.13 17.51 -18.39
N TYR A 891 14.19 16.78 -17.27
CA TYR A 891 14.96 17.17 -16.10
C TYR A 891 16.19 16.31 -15.87
N GLY A 892 16.21 15.08 -16.40
CA GLY A 892 17.36 14.18 -16.32
C GLY A 892 18.30 14.33 -17.51
N LEU A 893 17.79 14.24 -18.75
CA LEU A 893 18.64 14.15 -19.95
C LEU A 893 18.93 15.49 -20.63
N ASN A 894 17.95 16.39 -20.73
CA ASN A 894 18.13 17.69 -21.39
C ASN A 894 19.29 18.53 -20.82
N PRO A 895 19.54 18.58 -19.50
CA PRO A 895 20.73 19.27 -18.98
C PRO A 895 22.04 18.72 -19.55
N TRP A 896 22.13 17.39 -19.75
CA TRP A 896 23.29 16.76 -20.38
C TRP A 896 23.36 17.06 -21.88
N PHE A 897 22.23 17.07 -22.59
CA PHE A 897 22.21 17.48 -23.99
C PHE A 897 22.75 18.89 -24.15
N GLU A 898 22.32 19.82 -23.30
CA GLU A 898 22.80 21.19 -23.31
C GLU A 898 24.30 21.27 -22.98
N ALA A 899 24.76 20.54 -21.95
CA ALA A 899 26.18 20.49 -21.58
C ALA A 899 27.07 20.02 -22.73
N TRP A 900 26.65 18.98 -23.46
CA TRP A 900 27.35 18.49 -24.65
C TRP A 900 27.34 19.50 -25.79
N GLN A 901 26.18 20.07 -26.11
CA GLN A 901 26.03 21.05 -27.18
C GLN A 901 26.93 22.27 -26.92
N GLN A 902 26.86 22.83 -25.70
CA GLN A 902 27.67 23.97 -25.27
C GLN A 902 29.17 23.65 -25.28
N ALA A 903 29.57 22.46 -24.83
CA ALA A 903 30.98 22.05 -24.85
C ALA A 903 31.52 21.91 -26.29
N ILE A 904 30.71 21.39 -27.21
CA ILE A 904 31.04 21.29 -28.62
C ILE A 904 31.14 22.68 -29.26
N SER A 905 30.14 23.55 -29.05
CA SER A 905 30.19 24.92 -29.58
C SER A 905 31.40 25.69 -29.05
N ARG A 906 31.74 25.52 -27.77
CA ARG A 906 32.87 26.20 -27.14
C ARG A 906 34.23 25.76 -27.71
N THR A 907 34.38 24.48 -28.05
CA THR A 907 35.70 23.88 -28.31
C THR A 907 35.92 23.50 -29.77
N LEU A 908 34.89 22.98 -30.44
CA LEU A 908 35.01 22.39 -31.77
C LEU A 908 34.68 23.39 -32.89
N LEU A 909 33.84 24.39 -32.62
CA LEU A 909 33.53 25.48 -33.56
C LEU A 909 34.48 26.66 -33.36
N VAL A 910 34.90 27.27 -34.47
CA VAL A 910 35.61 28.56 -34.47
C VAL A 910 34.61 29.70 -34.34
N ASP A 911 35.04 30.88 -33.89
CA ASP A 911 34.12 31.99 -33.55
C ASP A 911 33.19 32.38 -34.71
N GLU A 912 33.69 32.40 -35.94
CA GLU A 912 32.91 32.68 -37.14
C GLU A 912 31.79 31.65 -37.41
N ASP A 913 32.00 30.39 -37.00
CA ASP A 913 31.05 29.30 -37.21
C ASP A 913 30.01 29.22 -36.09
N LYS A 914 30.24 29.87 -34.94
CA LYS A 914 29.34 29.80 -33.76
C LYS A 914 27.99 30.47 -34.00
N ASP A 915 27.95 31.50 -34.86
CA ASP A 915 26.71 32.19 -35.23
C ASP A 915 25.98 31.50 -36.40
N LEU A 916 26.68 30.62 -37.13
CA LEU A 916 26.18 29.97 -38.34
C LEU A 916 25.71 28.53 -38.07
N PHE A 917 26.33 27.84 -37.11
CA PHE A 917 26.07 26.43 -36.85
C PHE A 917 25.86 26.15 -35.37
N SER A 918 24.92 25.23 -35.07
CA SER A 918 24.72 24.71 -33.72
C SER A 918 24.70 23.19 -33.67
N PRO A 919 25.39 22.56 -32.70
CA PRO A 919 25.20 21.15 -32.39
C PRO A 919 23.84 20.97 -31.72
N LYS A 920 23.05 19.98 -32.14
CA LYS A 920 21.72 19.70 -31.62
C LYS A 920 21.50 18.20 -31.44
N PHE A 921 21.10 17.79 -30.25
CA PHE A 921 20.48 16.48 -30.05
C PHE A 921 19.03 16.48 -30.55
N ASN A 922 18.58 15.34 -31.07
CA ASN A 922 17.18 15.13 -31.42
C ASN A 922 16.49 14.23 -30.38
N PRO A 923 15.90 14.79 -29.29
CA PRO A 923 15.22 14.01 -28.26
C PRO A 923 13.86 13.47 -28.72
N GLY A 924 13.39 13.83 -29.93
CA GLY A 924 12.06 13.48 -30.43
C GLY A 924 11.81 11.97 -30.39
N GLY A 925 12.83 11.15 -30.61
CA GLY A 925 12.72 9.68 -30.52
C GLY A 925 12.35 9.16 -29.11
N LEU A 926 12.74 9.86 -28.05
CA LEU A 926 12.44 9.50 -26.66
C LEU A 926 11.10 10.02 -26.16
N LEU A 927 10.59 11.10 -26.77
CA LEU A 927 9.34 11.77 -26.39
C LEU A 927 8.14 11.33 -27.25
N ARG A 928 8.32 10.32 -28.10
CA ARG A 928 7.26 9.75 -28.92
C ARG A 928 6.18 9.13 -28.02
N GLY A 929 4.97 9.68 -28.09
CA GLY A 929 3.76 9.07 -27.51
C GLY A 929 3.33 7.83 -28.29
N SER A 930 2.19 7.23 -27.94
CA SER A 930 1.65 6.10 -28.72
C SER A 930 1.36 6.50 -30.17
N MET A 931 1.34 5.54 -31.10
CA MET A 931 0.99 5.81 -32.51
C MET A 931 -0.36 6.54 -32.65
N GLN A 932 -1.30 6.28 -31.74
CA GLN A 932 -2.60 6.95 -31.68
C GLN A 932 -2.48 8.44 -31.32
N GLN A 933 -1.73 8.78 -30.27
CA GLN A 933 -1.49 10.17 -29.85
C GLN A 933 -0.71 10.95 -30.92
N GLN A 934 0.27 10.31 -31.55
CA GLN A 934 1.00 10.90 -32.67
C GLN A 934 0.08 11.14 -33.87
N GLY A 935 -0.81 10.20 -34.18
CA GLY A 935 -1.82 10.33 -35.23
C GLY A 935 -2.74 11.54 -35.01
N GLU A 936 -3.25 11.73 -33.79
CA GLU A 936 -4.06 12.90 -33.45
C GLU A 936 -3.28 14.22 -33.52
N PHE A 937 -2.05 14.25 -33.01
CA PHE A 937 -1.20 15.44 -33.05
C PHE A 937 -0.93 15.88 -34.49
N PHE A 938 -0.49 14.96 -35.35
CA PHE A 938 -0.18 15.28 -36.74
C PHE A 938 -1.45 15.54 -37.56
N ALA A 939 -2.57 14.87 -37.27
CA ALA A 939 -3.85 15.20 -37.90
C ALA A 939 -4.24 16.67 -37.62
N LYS A 940 -4.15 17.10 -36.35
CA LYS A 940 -4.42 18.50 -35.97
C LYS A 940 -3.39 19.47 -36.57
N ALA A 941 -2.11 19.09 -36.58
CA ALA A 941 -1.03 19.92 -37.15
C ALA A 941 -1.19 20.16 -38.66
N LEU A 942 -1.77 19.20 -39.36
CA LEU A 942 -2.13 19.28 -40.78
C LEU A 942 -3.52 19.91 -41.03
N GLY A 943 -4.23 20.33 -39.98
CA GLY A 943 -5.48 21.09 -40.06
C GLY A 943 -6.78 20.28 -39.89
N ALA A 944 -6.72 19.02 -39.47
CA ALA A 944 -7.93 18.24 -39.16
C ALA A 944 -8.71 18.88 -38.00
N GLY A 945 -10.04 18.79 -38.04
CA GLY A 945 -10.91 19.33 -36.99
C GLY A 945 -11.08 20.86 -37.01
N GLY A 946 -10.73 21.54 -38.11
CA GLY A 946 -10.88 22.99 -38.25
C GLY A 946 -9.75 23.82 -37.64
N HIS A 947 -8.66 23.18 -37.20
CA HIS A 947 -7.45 23.88 -36.77
C HIS A 947 -6.72 24.51 -37.96
N GLN A 948 -6.13 25.69 -37.77
CA GLN A 948 -5.20 26.22 -38.77
C GLN A 948 -3.97 25.30 -38.84
N PRO A 949 -3.58 24.81 -40.03
CA PRO A 949 -2.40 23.98 -40.17
C PRO A 949 -1.15 24.79 -39.80
N TRP A 950 -0.28 24.20 -38.98
CA TRP A 950 1.01 24.80 -38.59
C TRP A 950 2.21 23.92 -38.96
N MET A 951 1.97 22.74 -39.53
CA MET A 951 3.00 21.89 -40.12
C MET A 951 2.63 21.56 -41.57
N HIS A 952 3.64 21.54 -42.43
CA HIS A 952 3.55 21.01 -43.78
C HIS A 952 3.67 19.48 -43.76
N TRP A 953 3.06 18.80 -44.73
CA TRP A 953 3.03 17.34 -44.78
C TRP A 953 4.42 16.72 -44.94
N ASP A 954 5.33 17.38 -45.65
CA ASP A 954 6.74 16.96 -45.72
C ASP A 954 7.48 17.11 -44.39
N GLU A 955 7.11 18.07 -43.54
CA GLU A 955 7.70 18.21 -42.20
C GLU A 955 7.28 17.05 -41.30
N VAL A 956 6.05 16.57 -41.42
CA VAL A 956 5.59 15.34 -40.74
C VAL A 956 6.36 14.12 -41.25
N ARG A 957 6.63 14.03 -42.55
CA ARG A 957 7.42 12.93 -43.14
C ARG A 957 8.87 12.94 -42.66
N ASP A 958 9.46 14.12 -42.54
CA ASP A 958 10.82 14.29 -42.02
C ASP A 958 10.96 13.82 -40.56
N VAL A 959 9.91 14.00 -39.73
CA VAL A 959 9.88 13.47 -38.35
C VAL A 959 10.00 11.94 -38.31
N PHE A 960 9.52 11.25 -39.35
CA PHE A 960 9.63 9.79 -39.51
C PHE A 960 10.80 9.36 -40.41
N ASP A 961 11.71 10.27 -40.76
CA ASP A 961 12.81 10.05 -41.70
C ASP A 961 12.34 9.48 -43.06
N LEU A 962 11.11 9.84 -43.49
CA LEU A 962 10.53 9.41 -44.76
C LEU A 962 10.95 10.36 -45.90
N PRO A 963 11.15 9.86 -47.13
CA PRO A 963 11.53 10.71 -48.26
C PRO A 963 10.41 11.71 -48.60
N VAL A 964 10.83 12.90 -49.01
CA VAL A 964 9.96 13.93 -49.62
C VAL A 964 9.23 13.29 -50.81
N ARG A 965 7.94 13.61 -50.96
CA ARG A 965 7.16 13.21 -52.14
C ARG A 965 6.55 14.46 -52.77
N GLU A 966 5.97 14.34 -53.95
CA GLU A 966 5.06 15.38 -54.46
C GLU A 966 3.65 15.14 -53.90
N ARG A 967 2.92 16.23 -53.66
CA ARG A 967 1.56 16.17 -53.10
C ARG A 967 0.66 15.41 -54.09
N PRO A 968 -0.10 14.39 -53.65
CA PRO A 968 -1.09 13.76 -54.53
C PRO A 968 -2.13 14.79 -54.96
N GLU A 969 -2.50 14.83 -56.25
CA GLU A 969 -3.48 15.79 -56.81
C GLU A 969 -4.86 15.71 -56.14
N ASN A 970 -5.15 14.65 -55.39
CA ASN A 970 -6.41 14.47 -54.68
C ASN A 970 -6.20 14.37 -53.16
N ALA A 971 -6.15 15.51 -52.49
CA ALA A 971 -6.43 15.59 -51.06
C ALA A 971 -7.83 16.19 -50.90
N MET A 972 -8.78 15.40 -50.40
CA MET A 972 -10.16 15.82 -50.14
C MET A 972 -10.19 17.20 -49.46
N MET A 973 -10.48 18.26 -50.22
CA MET A 973 -11.14 19.42 -49.66
C MET A 973 -12.52 18.95 -49.23
N GLY A 974 -12.87 19.15 -47.97
CA GLY A 974 -14.24 19.00 -47.50
C GLY A 974 -15.14 19.94 -48.30
N HIS A 975 -15.81 19.41 -49.32
CA HIS A 975 -16.91 20.09 -49.98
C HIS A 975 -18.07 20.14 -48.98
N ASN A 976 -18.19 21.23 -48.23
CA ASN A 976 -19.45 21.58 -47.57
C ASN A 976 -20.43 22.07 -48.63
N GLY A 977 -21.00 21.12 -49.40
CA GLY A 977 -22.33 21.16 -50.02
C GLY A 977 -22.86 22.42 -50.73
N GLY A 978 -22.05 23.43 -51.04
CA GLY A 978 -22.46 24.63 -51.78
C GLY A 978 -22.13 24.52 -53.27
N PRO A 979 -23.02 24.94 -54.18
CA PRO A 979 -22.70 24.98 -55.59
C PRO A 979 -21.58 26.00 -55.86
N PRO A 980 -20.79 25.82 -56.91
CA PRO A 980 -19.69 26.71 -57.25
C PRO A 980 -20.22 28.11 -57.54
N LEU A 981 -19.61 29.12 -56.93
CA LEU A 981 -19.81 30.51 -57.30
C LEU A 981 -19.19 30.71 -58.68
N ASN A 982 -20.04 30.94 -59.68
CA ASN A 982 -19.62 31.37 -61.00
C ASN A 982 -18.97 32.76 -60.91
N ASP A 983 -17.96 32.94 -61.76
CA ASP A 983 -17.25 34.19 -62.03
C ASP A 983 -18.19 35.40 -62.18
N ASN A 984 -17.89 36.45 -61.41
CA ASN A 984 -18.06 37.87 -61.75
C ASN A 984 -17.17 38.73 -60.85
#